data_AF-A0A0A9W774-F1
#
_entry.id   AF-A0A0A9W774-F1
#
_cell.length_a   1.000
_cell.length_b   1.000
_cell.length_c   1.000
_cell.angle_alpha   90.00
_cell.angle_beta   90.00
_cell.angle_gamma   90.00
#
_symmetry.space_group_name_H-M   'P 1'
#
loop_
_entity.id
_entity.type
_entity.pdbx_description
1 polymer ?
#
loop_
_entity_poly.entity_id
_entity_poly.type
_entity_poly.pdbx_seq_one_letter_code
_entity_poly.pdbx_strand_id
1 'polypeptide(L)'
;MTQEEKFVVTELKPHRNYTFTVIVRSGQESTVLRRSLPVSSEFQTMESVPGMVSHFQPIDVQPSEIQFEWTLLASEQNGVIRKFTITFGLENSMHTQSKDFRAWETSGTIRGLQPGKTYIFKIQGETKIGYGREVTWKQKMPILAPPKPSSQVVPTEVCRTSTTIQIRFRKNYFSEVNGPITSYTVVVAEDESKNASGLEMPSWRDVQAYRVWPPYQVIEPYYPFKNSSVVDFTIGTEECEGKTSGYCNGALKDGTTYRVKIRAFTTPDKFTDTYYSFPIQTDRDTTPLVLGITIPAIIFATLFIGLVVYKKRRHIKRRTTDPRPADTLSIQDSAMETSRPIPLANFADHYRIMSADSDFRFSEEFEELKMVGREQSNSFADLPCNRPKNRFTNILPYDHSRFKLQPVDDEEGSDYINANYVPGWNSPREFIVTQGPLHSTRDDFWRMCWESNSRAIVMLTRCIEKGREKCDHYWPYDTMPVYYGDISVTTLNESRYPDWTVSEFIMARGDTQRVIRHFHFTTWPDFGVPNPPTTLVRFVRAFRERIAPEQRPIVVHCSAGVGRSGTFIALDRILQSLNHGADTVDIFGIVWGMRKERVWMVQTEQQYICIYQCLLAVLEGEDNQAPPREIHHNQGFEDDEGIAESGM
;
A
#
# COMPACT_ATOMS: atom_id res chain seq x y z
N MET A 1 -78.07 15.76 -41.91
CA MET A 1 -77.67 16.65 -40.80
C MET A 1 -76.76 15.85 -39.89
N THR A 2 -75.65 16.41 -39.45
CA THR A 2 -74.70 15.71 -38.57
C THR A 2 -75.40 15.41 -37.24
N GLN A 3 -75.53 14.13 -36.87
CA GLN A 3 -76.25 13.68 -35.67
C GLN A 3 -75.35 13.55 -34.44
N GLU A 4 -74.03 13.71 -34.60
CA GLU A 4 -73.05 13.59 -33.53
C GLU A 4 -72.31 14.92 -33.34
N GLU A 5 -72.43 15.50 -32.14
CA GLU A 5 -71.75 16.74 -31.73
C GLU A 5 -70.38 16.47 -31.08
N LYS A 6 -70.05 15.20 -30.86
CA LYS A 6 -68.82 14.75 -30.22
C LYS A 6 -68.23 13.61 -31.03
N PHE A 7 -66.92 13.65 -31.25
CA PHE A 7 -66.16 12.55 -31.83
C PHE A 7 -64.91 12.31 -30.99
N VAL A 8 -64.49 11.05 -30.89
CA VAL A 8 -63.25 10.66 -30.17
C VAL A 8 -62.23 10.25 -31.21
N VAL A 9 -61.05 10.88 -31.17
CA VAL A 9 -59.91 10.49 -32.00
C VAL A 9 -58.98 9.63 -31.15
N THR A 10 -58.85 8.37 -31.52
CA THR A 10 -57.96 7.40 -30.86
C THR A 10 -56.61 7.33 -31.57
N GLU A 11 -55.64 6.62 -30.98
CA GLU A 11 -54.32 6.35 -31.58
C GLU A 11 -53.43 7.59 -31.81
N LEU A 12 -53.70 8.69 -31.10
CA LEU A 12 -52.81 9.83 -31.06
C LEU A 12 -51.50 9.46 -30.33
N LYS A 13 -50.37 9.97 -30.82
CA LYS A 13 -49.06 9.75 -30.19
C LYS A 13 -48.97 10.59 -28.90
N PRO A 14 -48.37 10.06 -27.82
CA PRO A 14 -48.21 10.79 -26.56
C PRO A 14 -47.31 12.01 -26.70
N HIS A 15 -47.53 13.02 -25.84
CA HIS A 15 -46.78 14.27 -25.78
C HIS A 15 -46.57 14.98 -27.13
N ARG A 16 -47.61 15.01 -27.97
CA ARG A 16 -47.59 15.70 -29.26
C ARG A 16 -48.72 16.70 -29.39
N ASN A 17 -48.42 17.79 -30.08
CA ASN A 17 -49.41 18.78 -30.45
C ASN A 17 -50.17 18.33 -31.70
N TYR A 18 -51.48 18.35 -31.60
CA TYR A 18 -52.39 18.09 -32.70
C TYR A 18 -53.27 19.32 -32.91
N THR A 19 -53.34 19.80 -34.16
CA THR A 19 -54.26 20.86 -34.55
C THR A 19 -55.50 20.23 -35.18
N PHE A 20 -56.65 20.43 -34.54
CA PHE A 20 -57.93 19.99 -35.08
C PHE A 20 -58.61 21.16 -35.75
N THR A 21 -59.02 20.97 -37.01
CA THR A 21 -59.69 22.00 -37.82
C THR A 21 -61.08 21.54 -38.19
N VAL A 22 -62.09 22.29 -37.76
CA VAL A 22 -63.49 22.03 -38.07
C VAL A 22 -63.96 23.00 -39.16
N ILE A 23 -64.59 22.44 -40.20
CA ILE A 23 -65.26 23.21 -41.26
C ILE A 23 -66.71 22.75 -41.37
N VAL A 24 -67.63 23.70 -41.48
CA VAL A 24 -69.03 23.40 -41.76
C VAL A 24 -69.21 23.34 -43.27
N ARG A 25 -69.82 22.26 -43.77
CA ARG A 25 -70.21 22.10 -45.17
C ARG A 25 -71.74 22.13 -45.28
N SER A 26 -72.25 22.96 -46.19
CA SER A 26 -73.68 23.05 -46.48
C SER A 26 -73.95 22.76 -47.96
N GLY A 27 -74.86 21.83 -48.25
CA GLY A 27 -75.25 21.40 -49.59
C GLY A 27 -75.33 19.87 -49.75
N GLN A 28 -75.99 19.39 -50.80
CA GLN A 28 -75.96 17.99 -51.29
C GLN A 28 -75.08 17.91 -52.55
N GLU A 29 -74.61 16.73 -52.95
CA GLU A 29 -73.74 16.55 -54.14
C GLU A 29 -74.30 17.14 -55.46
N SER A 30 -75.62 17.33 -55.54
CA SER A 30 -76.34 17.96 -56.65
C SER A 30 -76.45 19.50 -56.57
N THR A 31 -75.89 20.14 -55.53
CA THR A 31 -75.95 21.60 -55.30
C THR A 31 -74.58 22.19 -54.97
N VAL A 32 -74.42 23.51 -55.15
CA VAL A 32 -73.15 24.21 -54.86
C VAL A 32 -72.75 24.05 -53.38
N LEU A 33 -71.71 23.26 -53.13
CA LEU A 33 -71.12 23.06 -51.80
C LEU A 33 -70.50 24.37 -51.27
N ARG A 34 -71.11 24.96 -50.24
CA ARG A 34 -70.54 26.09 -49.51
C ARG A 34 -69.79 25.59 -48.28
N ARG A 35 -68.61 26.16 -48.00
CA ARG A 35 -67.76 25.85 -46.84
C ARG A 35 -67.64 27.07 -45.94
N SER A 36 -67.69 26.88 -44.63
CA SER A 36 -67.34 27.93 -43.67
C SER A 36 -65.83 28.22 -43.69
N LEU A 37 -65.44 29.34 -43.07
CA LEU A 37 -64.06 29.51 -42.65
C LEU A 37 -63.68 28.39 -41.65
N PRO A 38 -62.45 27.88 -41.71
CA PRO A 38 -61.98 26.88 -40.76
C PRO A 38 -61.83 27.49 -39.37
N VAL A 39 -62.26 26.74 -38.36
CA VAL A 39 -61.94 27.02 -36.95
C VAL A 39 -60.98 25.94 -36.48
N SER A 40 -59.81 26.34 -36.00
CA SER A 40 -58.77 25.43 -35.55
C SER A 40 -58.47 25.60 -34.07
N SER A 41 -58.12 24.53 -33.39
CA SER A 41 -57.61 24.55 -32.01
C SER A 41 -56.53 23.49 -31.84
N GLU A 42 -55.51 23.83 -31.05
CA GLU A 42 -54.35 22.98 -30.79
C GLU A 42 -54.49 22.32 -29.42
N PHE A 43 -54.22 21.02 -29.36
CA PHE A 43 -54.26 20.24 -28.12
C PHE A 43 -53.01 19.37 -28.04
N GLN A 44 -52.39 19.33 -26.86
CA GLN A 44 -51.26 18.44 -26.58
C GLN A 44 -51.75 17.19 -25.86
N THR A 45 -51.34 16.02 -26.36
CA THR A 45 -51.58 14.75 -25.67
C THR A 45 -50.73 14.63 -24.40
N MET A 46 -51.22 13.88 -23.41
CA MET A 46 -50.50 13.62 -22.16
C MET A 46 -49.20 12.82 -22.41
N GLU A 47 -48.26 12.90 -21.47
CA GLU A 47 -47.04 12.09 -21.49
C GLU A 47 -47.36 10.60 -21.29
N SER A 48 -46.48 9.75 -21.81
CA SER A 48 -46.46 8.30 -21.60
C SER A 48 -45.03 7.85 -21.33
N VAL A 49 -44.83 6.54 -21.15
CA VAL A 49 -43.49 5.97 -21.02
C VAL A 49 -42.71 6.10 -22.35
N PRO A 50 -41.37 6.29 -22.30
CA PRO A 50 -40.55 6.33 -23.50
C PRO A 50 -40.63 5.05 -24.34
N GLY A 51 -40.40 5.21 -25.64
CA GLY A 51 -40.15 4.12 -26.57
C GLY A 51 -38.77 3.48 -26.38
N MET A 52 -38.40 2.65 -27.34
CA MET A 52 -37.14 1.90 -27.30
C MET A 52 -35.98 2.78 -27.78
N VAL A 53 -34.84 2.74 -27.07
CA VAL A 53 -33.60 3.41 -27.50
C VAL A 53 -33.18 2.87 -28.87
N SER A 54 -32.92 3.75 -29.85
CA SER A 54 -32.70 3.32 -31.25
C SER A 54 -31.26 2.91 -31.54
N HIS A 55 -30.29 3.46 -30.80
CA HIS A 55 -28.88 3.14 -30.92
C HIS A 55 -28.35 2.87 -29.51
N PHE A 56 -27.73 1.72 -29.26
CA PHE A 56 -27.09 1.38 -27.98
C PHE A 56 -25.92 0.42 -28.27
N GLN A 57 -24.71 0.97 -28.30
CA GLN A 57 -23.50 0.22 -28.68
C GLN A 57 -22.29 0.68 -27.85
N PRO A 58 -21.32 -0.23 -27.59
CA PRO A 58 -20.10 0.14 -26.91
C PRO A 58 -19.14 0.87 -27.87
N ILE A 59 -18.51 1.93 -27.37
CA ILE A 59 -17.50 2.71 -28.10
C ILE A 59 -16.08 2.45 -27.61
N ASP A 60 -15.92 2.07 -26.33
CA ASP A 60 -14.65 1.62 -25.77
C ASP A 60 -14.90 0.46 -24.79
N VAL A 61 -14.09 -0.60 -24.91
CA VAL A 61 -14.22 -1.82 -24.11
C VAL A 61 -12.88 -2.16 -23.48
N GLN A 62 -12.75 -1.86 -22.19
CA GLN A 62 -11.58 -2.18 -21.38
C GLN A 62 -11.88 -3.37 -20.46
N PRO A 63 -10.87 -4.04 -19.86
CA PRO A 63 -11.11 -5.22 -19.02
C PRO A 63 -12.10 -5.02 -17.86
N SER A 64 -12.10 -3.84 -17.24
CA SER A 64 -12.92 -3.53 -16.06
C SER A 64 -13.94 -2.41 -16.27
N GLU A 65 -14.03 -1.86 -17.49
CA GLU A 65 -14.98 -0.81 -17.82
C GLU A 65 -15.40 -0.84 -19.28
N ILE A 66 -16.57 -0.30 -19.55
CA ILE A 66 -17.13 -0.18 -20.89
C ILE A 66 -17.83 1.16 -21.01
N GLN A 67 -17.59 1.83 -22.14
CA GLN A 67 -18.28 3.06 -22.48
C GLN A 67 -19.31 2.76 -23.56
N PHE A 68 -20.55 3.16 -23.32
CA PHE A 68 -21.65 3.07 -24.26
C PHE A 68 -21.98 4.43 -24.85
N GLU A 69 -22.45 4.41 -26.08
CA GLU A 69 -23.16 5.51 -26.73
C GLU A 69 -24.59 5.06 -27.03
N TRP A 70 -25.54 5.98 -26.85
CA TRP A 70 -26.93 5.74 -27.15
C TRP A 70 -27.68 6.94 -27.71
N THR A 71 -28.79 6.66 -28.37
CA THR A 71 -29.68 7.69 -28.91
C THR A 71 -31.13 7.25 -28.82
N LEU A 72 -32.00 8.15 -28.34
CA LEU A 72 -33.46 7.98 -28.35
C LEU A 72 -34.07 9.01 -29.32
N LEU A 73 -34.74 8.53 -30.37
CA LEU A 73 -35.40 9.39 -31.35
C LEU A 73 -36.47 10.26 -30.69
N ALA A 74 -36.56 11.55 -31.07
CA ALA A 74 -37.56 12.47 -30.56
C ALA A 74 -39.00 11.94 -30.75
N SER A 75 -39.24 11.15 -31.80
CA SER A 75 -40.53 10.52 -32.05
C SER A 75 -40.95 9.49 -31.00
N GLU A 76 -39.97 8.91 -30.31
CA GLU A 76 -40.11 7.84 -29.33
C GLU A 76 -40.02 8.35 -27.88
N GLN A 77 -39.76 9.63 -27.64
CA GLN A 77 -39.63 10.15 -26.27
C GLN A 77 -40.93 10.08 -25.48
N ASN A 78 -42.07 10.28 -26.16
CA ASN A 78 -43.43 10.20 -25.59
C ASN A 78 -43.67 11.07 -24.34
N GLY A 79 -42.77 12.00 -24.02
CA GLY A 79 -42.78 12.82 -22.82
C GLY A 79 -41.43 13.49 -22.59
N VAL A 80 -41.28 14.16 -21.44
CA VAL A 80 -40.00 14.75 -21.04
C VAL A 80 -39.14 13.67 -20.38
N ILE A 81 -38.01 13.34 -21.03
CA ILE A 81 -37.06 12.38 -20.47
C ILE A 81 -36.41 12.97 -19.22
N ARG A 82 -36.40 12.21 -18.13
CA ARG A 82 -35.78 12.60 -16.85
C ARG A 82 -34.39 12.00 -16.67
N LYS A 83 -34.24 10.72 -17.05
CA LYS A 83 -32.97 10.00 -17.00
C LYS A 83 -32.97 8.79 -17.93
N PHE A 84 -31.77 8.29 -18.21
CA PHE A 84 -31.55 6.96 -18.76
C PHE A 84 -30.95 6.06 -17.69
N THR A 85 -31.39 4.82 -17.62
CA THR A 85 -30.85 3.83 -16.67
C THR A 85 -30.28 2.66 -17.45
N ILE A 86 -29.00 2.37 -17.24
CA ILE A 86 -28.35 1.13 -17.70
C ILE A 86 -28.33 0.14 -16.56
N THR A 87 -29.08 -0.95 -16.69
CA THR A 87 -29.07 -2.09 -15.78
C THR A 87 -28.20 -3.19 -16.36
N PHE A 88 -27.25 -3.70 -15.59
CA PHE A 88 -26.28 -4.69 -16.06
C PHE A 88 -26.03 -5.79 -15.04
N GLY A 89 -25.73 -6.99 -15.54
CA GLY A 89 -25.44 -8.16 -14.71
C GLY A 89 -24.68 -9.22 -15.49
N LEU A 90 -24.09 -10.17 -14.76
CA LEU A 90 -23.46 -11.33 -15.40
C LEU A 90 -24.53 -12.18 -16.10
N GLU A 91 -24.22 -12.72 -17.28
CA GLU A 91 -25.18 -13.47 -18.12
C GLU A 91 -25.95 -14.57 -17.38
N ASN A 92 -25.32 -15.25 -16.42
CA ASN A 92 -25.92 -16.35 -15.65
C ASN A 92 -26.28 -15.97 -14.20
N SER A 93 -26.35 -14.67 -13.88
CA SER A 93 -26.60 -14.17 -12.53
C SER A 93 -27.95 -13.49 -12.43
N MET A 94 -28.66 -13.75 -11.34
CA MET A 94 -29.87 -13.01 -10.96
C MET A 94 -29.55 -11.64 -10.34
N HIS A 95 -28.30 -11.39 -9.97
CA HIS A 95 -27.84 -10.10 -9.45
C HIS A 95 -27.55 -9.13 -10.59
N THR A 96 -28.28 -8.03 -10.61
CA THR A 96 -28.06 -6.89 -11.51
C THR A 96 -27.72 -5.63 -10.70
N GLN A 97 -27.00 -4.73 -11.33
CA GLN A 97 -26.71 -3.38 -10.85
C GLN A 97 -27.28 -2.39 -11.86
N SER A 98 -27.55 -1.16 -11.44
CA SER A 98 -28.07 -0.12 -12.32
C SER A 98 -27.28 1.17 -12.15
N LYS A 99 -27.05 1.88 -13.25
CA LYS A 99 -26.46 3.22 -13.25
C LYS A 99 -27.35 4.18 -14.01
N ASP A 100 -27.61 5.32 -13.38
CA ASP A 100 -28.43 6.38 -13.94
C ASP A 100 -27.57 7.45 -14.62
N PHE A 101 -28.10 7.98 -15.72
CA PHE A 101 -27.53 9.00 -16.59
C PHE A 101 -28.56 10.11 -16.79
N ARG A 102 -28.10 11.36 -16.87
CA ARG A 102 -28.97 12.52 -17.01
C ARG A 102 -29.70 12.48 -18.36
N ALA A 103 -30.86 13.14 -18.46
CA ALA A 103 -31.70 13.12 -19.67
C ALA A 103 -31.00 13.56 -20.96
N TRP A 104 -30.00 14.46 -20.85
CA TRP A 104 -29.24 14.97 -21.99
C TRP A 104 -27.98 14.17 -22.31
N GLU A 105 -27.63 13.18 -21.48
CA GLU A 105 -26.47 12.33 -21.73
C GLU A 105 -26.80 11.30 -22.82
N THR A 106 -25.94 11.24 -23.84
CA THR A 106 -25.99 10.27 -24.95
C THR A 106 -24.86 9.26 -24.87
N SER A 107 -24.00 9.34 -23.85
CA SER A 107 -22.94 8.37 -23.64
C SER A 107 -22.62 8.25 -22.15
N GLY A 108 -21.99 7.14 -21.76
CA GLY A 108 -21.71 6.87 -20.37
C GLY A 108 -20.86 5.63 -20.13
N THR A 109 -20.08 5.68 -19.04
CA THR A 109 -19.15 4.60 -18.68
C THR A 109 -19.67 3.77 -17.51
N ILE A 110 -19.65 2.45 -17.67
CA ILE A 110 -19.85 1.47 -16.59
C ILE A 110 -18.48 0.97 -16.15
N ARG A 111 -18.17 1.08 -14.85
CA ARG A 111 -16.88 0.67 -14.25
C ARG A 111 -17.09 -0.47 -13.25
N GLY A 112 -16.00 -1.12 -12.83
CA GLY A 112 -16.03 -2.18 -11.83
C GLY A 112 -16.48 -3.53 -12.38
N LEU A 113 -16.37 -3.73 -13.70
CA LEU A 113 -16.67 -5.00 -14.35
C LEU A 113 -15.51 -5.98 -14.17
N GLN A 114 -15.83 -7.27 -14.27
CA GLN A 114 -14.85 -8.35 -14.13
C GLN A 114 -14.29 -8.76 -15.51
N PRO A 115 -12.96 -8.69 -15.72
CA PRO A 115 -12.34 -9.14 -16.96
C PRO A 115 -12.65 -10.61 -17.29
N GLY A 116 -12.81 -10.93 -18.58
CA GLY A 116 -13.08 -12.28 -19.05
C GLY A 116 -14.51 -12.80 -18.84
N LYS A 117 -15.33 -12.09 -18.05
CA LYS A 117 -16.74 -12.44 -17.83
C LYS A 117 -17.64 -11.84 -18.89
N THR A 118 -18.81 -12.46 -19.09
CA THR A 118 -19.84 -11.99 -20.01
C THR A 118 -20.95 -11.27 -19.25
N TYR A 119 -21.22 -10.03 -19.64
CA TYR A 119 -22.24 -9.18 -19.06
C TYR A 119 -23.36 -8.92 -20.07
N ILE A 120 -24.58 -8.78 -19.54
CA ILE A 120 -25.77 -8.32 -20.23
C ILE A 120 -26.05 -6.91 -19.72
N PHE A 121 -26.13 -5.94 -20.62
CA PHE A 121 -26.45 -4.53 -20.34
C PHE A 121 -27.80 -4.21 -20.94
N LYS A 122 -28.65 -3.50 -20.20
CA LYS A 122 -29.99 -3.12 -20.63
C LYS A 122 -30.21 -1.64 -20.40
N ILE A 123 -30.54 -0.88 -21.43
CA ILE A 123 -30.81 0.56 -21.32
C ILE A 123 -32.30 0.85 -21.47
N GLN A 124 -32.82 1.77 -20.66
CA GLN A 124 -34.18 2.29 -20.74
C GLN A 124 -34.22 3.78 -20.37
N GLY A 125 -35.10 4.55 -21.01
CA GLY A 125 -35.40 5.94 -20.63
C GLY A 125 -36.58 6.01 -19.67
N GLU A 126 -36.63 7.07 -18.85
CA GLU A 126 -37.73 7.31 -17.91
C GLU A 126 -38.36 8.69 -18.11
N THR A 127 -39.70 8.75 -18.15
CA THR A 127 -40.49 9.99 -18.02
C THR A 127 -41.16 10.05 -16.66
N LYS A 128 -41.95 11.11 -16.38
CA LYS A 128 -42.74 11.18 -15.14
C LYS A 128 -43.74 10.03 -14.95
N ILE A 129 -44.08 9.32 -16.03
CA ILE A 129 -45.01 8.18 -16.02
C ILE A 129 -44.30 6.88 -15.64
N GLY A 130 -43.01 6.77 -15.97
CA GLY A 130 -42.18 5.62 -15.64
C GLY A 130 -41.22 5.23 -16.75
N TYR A 131 -40.73 4.00 -16.64
CA TYR A 131 -39.72 3.43 -17.53
C TYR A 131 -40.29 2.95 -18.87
N GLY A 132 -39.54 3.25 -19.93
CA GLY A 132 -39.81 2.80 -21.29
C GLY A 132 -39.36 1.38 -21.58
N ARG A 133 -39.27 1.02 -22.86
CA ARG A 133 -38.81 -0.32 -23.29
C ARG A 133 -37.30 -0.47 -23.20
N GLU A 134 -36.85 -1.61 -22.69
CA GLU A 134 -35.44 -1.96 -22.53
C GLU A 134 -34.79 -2.42 -23.86
N VAL A 135 -33.53 -2.01 -24.10
CA VAL A 135 -32.66 -2.54 -25.17
C VAL A 135 -31.49 -3.27 -24.55
N THR A 136 -31.22 -4.49 -25.01
CA THR A 136 -30.17 -5.34 -24.44
C THR A 136 -28.93 -5.43 -25.33
N TRP A 137 -27.75 -5.30 -24.73
CA TRP A 137 -26.44 -5.57 -25.33
C TRP A 137 -25.68 -6.63 -24.52
N LYS A 138 -25.06 -7.59 -25.18
CA LYS A 138 -24.26 -8.65 -24.55
C LYS A 138 -22.78 -8.44 -24.89
N GLN A 139 -21.93 -8.32 -23.87
CA GLN A 139 -20.50 -8.12 -24.04
C GLN A 139 -19.66 -9.08 -23.19
N LYS A 140 -18.68 -9.74 -23.80
CA LYS A 140 -17.60 -10.41 -23.07
C LYS A 140 -16.46 -9.42 -22.84
N MET A 141 -16.09 -9.20 -21.59
CA MET A 141 -15.02 -8.27 -21.24
C MET A 141 -13.66 -8.86 -21.66
N PRO A 142 -12.76 -8.08 -22.31
CA PRO A 142 -11.48 -8.57 -22.75
C PRO A 142 -10.56 -8.90 -21.56
N ILE A 143 -9.58 -9.76 -21.81
CA ILE A 143 -8.45 -9.99 -20.91
C ILE A 143 -7.22 -9.44 -21.62
N LEU A 144 -6.46 -8.60 -20.94
CA LEU A 144 -5.20 -8.06 -21.44
C LEU A 144 -4.03 -8.59 -20.61
N ALA A 145 -2.81 -8.39 -21.10
CA ALA A 145 -1.61 -8.68 -20.31
C ALA A 145 -1.64 -7.89 -18.99
N PRO A 146 -1.03 -8.41 -17.90
CA PRO A 146 -0.88 -7.63 -16.68
C PRO A 146 -0.28 -6.26 -16.97
N PRO A 147 -0.72 -5.16 -16.31
CA PRO A 147 -0.05 -3.88 -16.44
C PRO A 147 1.44 -3.99 -16.06
N LYS A 148 2.32 -3.30 -16.77
CA LYS A 148 3.76 -3.29 -16.48
C LYS A 148 3.99 -2.82 -15.04
N PRO A 149 4.62 -3.64 -14.18
CA PRO A 149 4.95 -3.25 -12.81
C PRO A 149 5.87 -2.03 -12.77
N SER A 150 5.89 -1.33 -11.63
CA SER A 150 6.87 -0.27 -11.37
C SER A 150 8.30 -0.79 -11.50
N SER A 151 9.24 0.07 -11.88
CA SER A 151 10.67 -0.24 -11.96
C SER A 151 11.28 -0.74 -10.66
N GLN A 152 10.65 -0.46 -9.52
CA GLN A 152 11.09 -0.94 -8.20
C GLN A 152 10.65 -2.39 -7.90
N VAL A 153 9.75 -2.95 -8.70
CA VAL A 153 9.24 -4.32 -8.51
C VAL A 153 10.19 -5.28 -9.20
N VAL A 154 11.04 -5.92 -8.40
CA VAL A 154 12.03 -6.90 -8.84
C VAL A 154 12.09 -8.09 -7.87
N PRO A 155 12.44 -9.31 -8.32
CA PRO A 155 12.71 -10.41 -7.40
C PRO A 155 13.96 -10.11 -6.56
N THR A 156 13.94 -10.53 -5.29
CA THR A 156 15.04 -10.27 -4.34
C THR A 156 15.83 -11.54 -4.07
N GLU A 157 17.16 -11.43 -3.98
CA GLU A 157 18.03 -12.51 -3.54
C GLU A 157 17.75 -12.88 -2.07
N VAL A 158 17.66 -14.18 -1.77
CA VAL A 158 17.56 -14.72 -0.41
C VAL A 158 18.90 -15.31 0.00
N CYS A 159 19.44 -16.21 -0.82
CA CYS A 159 20.77 -16.79 -0.68
C CYS A 159 21.24 -17.32 -2.04
N ARG A 160 22.51 -17.71 -2.09
CA ARG A 160 23.17 -18.24 -3.28
C ARG A 160 24.19 -19.30 -2.90
N THR A 161 24.58 -20.09 -3.90
CA THR A 161 25.72 -21.01 -3.86
C THR A 161 26.56 -20.82 -5.12
N SER A 162 27.52 -21.71 -5.38
CA SER A 162 28.29 -21.71 -6.63
C SER A 162 27.46 -22.03 -7.87
N THR A 163 26.34 -22.75 -7.72
CA THR A 163 25.52 -23.21 -8.86
C THR A 163 24.04 -22.87 -8.74
N THR A 164 23.62 -22.25 -7.63
CA THR A 164 22.21 -21.95 -7.38
C THR A 164 22.01 -20.53 -6.87
N ILE A 165 20.85 -19.96 -7.18
CA ILE A 165 20.38 -18.68 -6.64
C ILE A 165 18.95 -18.87 -6.14
N GLN A 166 18.71 -18.61 -4.86
CA GLN A 166 17.37 -18.57 -4.30
C GLN A 166 16.82 -17.15 -4.36
N ILE A 167 15.75 -16.96 -5.13
CA ILE A 167 15.04 -15.69 -5.25
C ILE A 167 13.72 -15.73 -4.48
N ARG A 168 13.27 -14.55 -4.06
CA ARG A 168 11.95 -14.34 -3.48
C ARG A 168 11.14 -13.37 -4.34
N PHE A 169 9.92 -13.77 -4.70
CA PHE A 169 8.96 -12.90 -5.38
C PHE A 169 7.57 -13.05 -4.79
N ARG A 170 6.71 -12.05 -5.03
CA ARG A 170 5.42 -11.92 -4.36
C ARG A 170 4.27 -11.81 -5.35
N LYS A 171 3.09 -12.28 -4.94
CA LYS A 171 1.87 -12.23 -5.76
C LYS A 171 1.52 -10.80 -6.19
N ASN A 172 1.73 -9.83 -5.31
CA ASN A 172 1.40 -8.42 -5.54
C ASN A 172 2.37 -7.68 -6.47
N TYR A 173 3.33 -8.37 -7.09
CA TYR A 173 4.22 -7.78 -8.10
C TYR A 173 3.45 -7.38 -9.36
N PHE A 174 2.36 -8.08 -9.66
CA PHE A 174 1.55 -7.86 -10.83
C PHE A 174 0.12 -7.52 -10.42
N SER A 175 -0.48 -6.57 -11.15
CA SER A 175 -1.87 -6.18 -10.95
C SER A 175 -2.80 -7.10 -11.74
N GLU A 176 -3.90 -7.52 -11.11
CA GLU A 176 -4.96 -8.34 -11.74
C GLU A 176 -6.05 -7.49 -12.42
N VAL A 177 -5.85 -6.16 -12.57
CA VAL A 177 -6.83 -5.24 -13.18
C VAL A 177 -7.22 -5.62 -14.61
N ASN A 178 -6.29 -6.21 -15.37
CA ASN A 178 -6.52 -6.65 -16.74
C ASN A 178 -7.03 -8.09 -16.86
N GLY A 179 -7.18 -8.78 -15.73
CA GLY A 179 -7.60 -10.17 -15.62
C GLY A 179 -6.85 -10.92 -14.54
N PRO A 180 -7.39 -12.08 -14.10
CA PRO A 180 -6.72 -12.91 -13.10
C PRO A 180 -5.40 -13.44 -13.66
N ILE A 181 -4.36 -13.41 -12.85
CA ILE A 181 -3.07 -14.01 -13.22
C ILE A 181 -3.19 -15.53 -13.07
N THR A 182 -2.95 -16.25 -14.15
CA THR A 182 -3.11 -17.71 -14.22
C THR A 182 -1.82 -18.47 -13.93
N SER A 183 -0.67 -17.90 -14.29
CA SER A 183 0.63 -18.56 -14.14
C SER A 183 1.79 -17.57 -14.14
N TYR A 184 2.95 -18.05 -13.69
CA TYR A 184 4.21 -17.32 -13.57
C TYR A 184 5.36 -18.18 -14.09
N THR A 185 6.41 -17.55 -14.59
CA THR A 185 7.70 -18.19 -14.86
C THR A 185 8.86 -17.27 -14.47
N VAL A 186 10.07 -17.84 -14.41
CA VAL A 186 11.32 -17.18 -14.04
C VAL A 186 12.21 -17.08 -15.26
N VAL A 187 12.71 -15.87 -15.52
CA VAL A 187 13.64 -15.59 -16.62
C VAL A 187 14.96 -15.11 -16.04
N VAL A 188 16.05 -15.74 -16.47
CA VAL A 188 17.42 -15.46 -16.00
C VAL A 188 18.26 -14.99 -17.17
N ALA A 189 19.14 -14.03 -16.94
CA ALA A 189 20.08 -13.54 -17.95
C ALA A 189 21.44 -13.23 -17.33
N GLU A 190 22.52 -13.59 -18.02
CA GLU A 190 23.86 -13.05 -17.75
C GLU A 190 24.06 -11.73 -18.52
N ASP A 191 23.54 -11.67 -19.76
CA ASP A 191 23.50 -10.47 -20.59
C ASP A 191 22.06 -10.01 -20.83
N GLU A 192 21.66 -8.90 -20.19
CA GLU A 192 20.33 -8.31 -20.33
C GLU A 192 20.14 -7.50 -21.62
N SER A 193 21.20 -7.27 -22.41
CA SER A 193 21.12 -6.49 -23.65
C SER A 193 20.39 -7.25 -24.77
N LYS A 194 20.21 -8.56 -24.62
CA LYS A 194 19.52 -9.43 -25.59
C LYS A 194 18.01 -9.43 -25.36
N ASN A 195 17.26 -9.60 -26.45
CA ASN A 195 15.80 -9.50 -26.40
C ASN A 195 15.19 -10.63 -25.55
N ALA A 196 14.40 -10.26 -24.56
CA ALA A 196 13.67 -11.17 -23.69
C ALA A 196 12.14 -11.02 -23.81
N SER A 197 11.66 -10.46 -24.93
CA SER A 197 10.24 -10.13 -25.15
C SER A 197 9.47 -11.21 -25.93
N GLY A 198 10.13 -12.31 -26.29
CA GLY A 198 9.50 -13.42 -27.00
C GLY A 198 8.50 -14.18 -26.11
N LEU A 199 7.43 -14.67 -26.72
CA LEU A 199 6.47 -15.58 -26.06
C LEU A 199 7.16 -16.89 -25.70
N GLU A 200 7.89 -17.47 -26.67
CA GLU A 200 8.82 -18.57 -26.44
C GLU A 200 10.20 -18.00 -26.13
N MET A 201 10.84 -18.54 -25.10
CA MET A 201 12.15 -18.13 -24.62
C MET A 201 13.13 -19.30 -24.78
N PRO A 202 14.44 -19.05 -24.94
CA PRO A 202 15.43 -20.10 -24.86
C PRO A 202 15.32 -20.88 -23.55
N SER A 203 15.62 -22.16 -23.57
CA SER A 203 15.74 -23.00 -22.38
C SER A 203 17.16 -22.99 -21.81
N TRP A 204 17.33 -23.54 -20.60
CA TRP A 204 18.67 -23.73 -20.00
C TRP A 204 19.65 -24.46 -20.93
N ARG A 205 19.16 -25.37 -21.79
CA ARG A 205 20.01 -26.12 -22.72
C ARG A 205 20.47 -25.29 -23.90
N ASP A 206 19.57 -24.49 -24.42
CA ASP A 206 19.86 -23.63 -25.58
C ASP A 206 20.97 -22.65 -25.21
N VAL A 207 20.99 -22.16 -23.96
CA VAL A 207 22.03 -21.25 -23.50
C VAL A 207 23.39 -21.90 -23.24
N GLN A 208 23.47 -23.23 -23.10
CA GLN A 208 24.77 -23.93 -22.93
C GLN A 208 25.69 -23.80 -24.14
N ALA A 209 25.14 -23.53 -25.33
CA ALA A 209 25.93 -23.26 -26.53
C ALA A 209 26.64 -21.89 -26.51
N TYR A 210 26.31 -21.03 -25.55
CA TYR A 210 26.81 -19.67 -25.46
C TYR A 210 27.79 -19.51 -24.29
N ARG A 211 28.87 -18.75 -24.52
CA ARG A 211 29.81 -18.38 -23.46
C ARG A 211 29.18 -17.45 -22.41
N VAL A 212 28.36 -16.52 -22.88
CA VAL A 212 27.58 -15.57 -22.08
C VAL A 212 26.10 -15.88 -22.34
N TRP A 213 25.35 -16.23 -21.31
CA TRP A 213 23.99 -16.75 -21.46
C TRP A 213 23.00 -15.61 -21.72
N PRO A 214 22.30 -15.60 -22.89
CA PRO A 214 21.21 -14.66 -23.12
C PRO A 214 20.04 -14.98 -22.17
N PRO A 215 19.02 -14.10 -22.09
CA PRO A 215 17.83 -14.34 -21.30
C PRO A 215 17.16 -15.66 -21.69
N TYR A 216 16.94 -16.52 -20.70
CA TYR A 216 16.31 -17.82 -20.88
C TYR A 216 15.29 -18.09 -19.78
N GLN A 217 14.32 -18.94 -20.09
CA GLN A 217 13.28 -19.33 -19.16
C GLN A 217 13.69 -20.61 -18.42
N VAL A 218 13.49 -20.57 -17.10
CA VAL A 218 13.97 -21.61 -16.18
C VAL A 218 12.96 -22.75 -16.05
N ILE A 219 11.67 -22.44 -16.07
CA ILE A 219 10.60 -23.39 -15.73
C ILE A 219 9.34 -23.15 -16.57
N GLU A 220 8.52 -24.18 -16.75
CA GLU A 220 7.19 -24.04 -17.36
C GLU A 220 6.30 -23.08 -16.54
N PRO A 221 5.40 -22.31 -17.18
CA PRO A 221 4.49 -21.44 -16.46
C PRO A 221 3.61 -22.22 -15.46
N TYR A 222 3.63 -21.83 -14.19
CA TYR A 222 2.88 -22.48 -13.12
C TYR A 222 2.31 -21.45 -12.12
N TYR A 223 1.33 -21.83 -11.30
CA TYR A 223 0.78 -20.94 -10.27
C TYR A 223 1.34 -21.28 -8.89
N PRO A 224 2.28 -20.49 -8.35
CA PRO A 224 2.96 -20.82 -7.09
C PRO A 224 2.19 -20.36 -5.83
N PHE A 225 1.17 -19.51 -5.97
CA PHE A 225 0.52 -18.82 -4.85
C PHE A 225 -0.74 -19.53 -4.31
N LYS A 226 -0.70 -20.86 -4.11
CA LYS A 226 -1.86 -21.61 -3.60
C LYS A 226 -2.18 -21.28 -2.14
N ASN A 227 -1.17 -21.28 -1.26
CA ASN A 227 -1.32 -21.10 0.20
C ASN A 227 -0.48 -19.94 0.77
N SER A 228 0.24 -19.21 -0.09
CA SER A 228 1.15 -18.13 0.31
C SER A 228 1.09 -16.98 -0.70
N SER A 229 1.35 -15.75 -0.25
CA SER A 229 1.53 -14.57 -1.11
C SER A 229 2.99 -14.32 -1.50
N VAL A 230 3.92 -15.13 -0.98
CA VAL A 230 5.37 -15.04 -1.19
C VAL A 230 5.92 -16.40 -1.56
N VAL A 231 6.82 -16.44 -2.54
CA VAL A 231 7.40 -17.67 -3.07
C VAL A 231 8.91 -17.49 -3.08
N ASP A 232 9.58 -18.47 -2.46
CA ASP A 232 11.02 -18.63 -2.57
C ASP A 232 11.29 -19.72 -3.61
N PHE A 233 11.97 -19.35 -4.69
CA PHE A 233 12.27 -20.24 -5.81
C PHE A 233 13.78 -20.35 -5.97
N THR A 234 14.30 -21.57 -5.93
CA THR A 234 15.73 -21.83 -6.11
C THR A 234 16.02 -22.19 -7.55
N ILE A 235 16.82 -21.36 -8.20
CA ILE A 235 17.29 -21.55 -9.57
C ILE A 235 18.53 -22.45 -9.52
N GLY A 236 18.61 -23.44 -10.40
CA GLY A 236 19.77 -24.32 -10.54
C GLY A 236 19.69 -25.66 -9.81
N THR A 237 18.50 -26.11 -9.42
CA THR A 237 18.34 -27.31 -8.58
C THR A 237 18.12 -28.62 -9.35
N GLU A 238 17.76 -28.57 -10.63
CA GLU A 238 17.41 -29.76 -11.41
C GLU A 238 18.62 -30.35 -12.14
N GLU A 239 18.74 -31.68 -12.11
CA GLU A 239 19.62 -32.41 -13.01
C GLU A 239 18.99 -32.47 -14.40
N CYS A 240 19.48 -31.62 -15.29
CA CYS A 240 18.96 -31.53 -16.65
C CYS A 240 19.55 -32.56 -17.62
N GLU A 241 20.34 -33.52 -17.15
CA GLU A 241 20.84 -34.62 -17.98
C GLU A 241 19.72 -35.65 -18.23
N GLY A 242 19.36 -35.90 -19.50
CA GLY A 242 18.39 -36.93 -19.88
C GLY A 242 16.93 -36.49 -20.12
N LYS A 243 16.48 -35.31 -19.69
CA LYS A 243 15.21 -34.71 -20.17
C LYS A 243 15.34 -34.47 -21.70
N THR A 244 14.30 -34.38 -22.53
CA THR A 244 14.48 -34.05 -23.98
C THR A 244 13.58 -32.92 -24.47
N SER A 245 12.62 -32.48 -23.66
CA SER A 245 11.65 -31.46 -24.01
C SER A 245 11.30 -30.56 -22.81
N GLY A 246 10.88 -29.34 -23.13
CA GLY A 246 10.42 -28.33 -22.16
C GLY A 246 11.54 -27.59 -21.43
N TYR A 247 11.15 -26.71 -20.51
CA TYR A 247 12.09 -25.97 -19.66
C TYR A 247 12.66 -26.86 -18.53
N CYS A 248 13.90 -26.56 -18.13
CA CYS A 248 14.62 -27.30 -17.10
C CYS A 248 15.43 -26.34 -16.21
N ASN A 249 15.33 -26.50 -14.89
CA ASN A 249 15.93 -25.62 -13.91
C ASN A 249 17.39 -26.01 -13.59
N GLY A 250 18.23 -26.04 -14.62
CA GLY A 250 19.61 -26.53 -14.52
C GLY A 250 20.60 -25.57 -13.86
N ALA A 251 21.72 -26.12 -13.39
CA ALA A 251 22.76 -25.42 -12.63
C ALA A 251 23.27 -24.14 -13.31
N LEU A 252 23.56 -23.12 -12.50
CA LEU A 252 24.19 -21.86 -12.92
C LEU A 252 25.71 -21.99 -12.95
N LYS A 253 26.38 -21.09 -13.68
CA LYS A 253 27.84 -20.99 -13.70
C LYS A 253 28.36 -20.39 -12.39
N ASP A 254 29.51 -20.86 -11.92
CA ASP A 254 30.16 -20.34 -10.72
C ASP A 254 30.81 -18.97 -10.96
N GLY A 255 30.91 -18.16 -9.90
CA GLY A 255 31.47 -16.81 -9.95
C GLY A 255 30.85 -15.85 -10.97
N THR A 256 29.70 -16.19 -11.54
CA THR A 256 29.07 -15.49 -12.68
C THR A 256 27.93 -14.62 -12.18
N THR A 257 27.79 -13.42 -12.77
CA THR A 257 26.74 -12.47 -12.42
C THR A 257 25.50 -12.68 -13.26
N TYR A 258 24.36 -12.88 -12.61
CA TYR A 258 23.06 -13.05 -13.22
C TYR A 258 22.10 -11.95 -12.78
N ARG A 259 21.11 -11.68 -13.62
CA ARG A 259 19.92 -10.90 -13.27
C ARG A 259 18.68 -11.73 -13.54
N VAL A 260 17.68 -11.56 -12.69
CA VAL A 260 16.46 -12.37 -12.73
C VAL A 260 15.23 -11.48 -12.82
N LYS A 261 14.26 -11.86 -13.63
CA LYS A 261 12.94 -11.23 -13.67
C LYS A 261 11.84 -12.29 -13.63
N ILE A 262 10.68 -11.89 -13.16
CA ILE A 262 9.49 -12.74 -13.13
C ILE A 262 8.61 -12.35 -14.30
N ARG A 263 8.00 -13.35 -14.94
CA ARG A 263 6.97 -13.15 -15.97
C ARG A 263 5.65 -13.70 -15.45
N ALA A 264 4.58 -12.92 -15.57
CA ALA A 264 3.22 -13.32 -15.18
C ALA A 264 2.28 -13.33 -16.39
N PHE A 265 1.35 -14.27 -16.41
CA PHE A 265 0.42 -14.50 -17.52
C PHE A 265 -1.03 -14.33 -17.06
N THR A 266 -1.85 -13.63 -17.84
CA THR A 266 -3.33 -13.64 -17.70
C THR A 266 -3.99 -14.64 -18.64
N THR A 267 -3.36 -14.90 -19.78
CA THR A 267 -3.65 -16.01 -20.71
C THR A 267 -2.31 -16.54 -21.23
N PRO A 268 -2.27 -17.72 -21.88
CA PRO A 268 -1.02 -18.27 -22.40
C PRO A 268 -0.22 -17.34 -23.31
N ASP A 269 -0.89 -16.43 -24.02
CA ASP A 269 -0.31 -15.46 -24.97
C ASP A 269 -0.20 -14.02 -24.42
N LYS A 270 -0.75 -13.73 -23.24
CA LYS A 270 -0.77 -12.38 -22.65
C LYS A 270 0.03 -12.37 -21.36
N PHE A 271 1.21 -11.77 -21.42
CA PHE A 271 2.14 -11.73 -20.30
C PHE A 271 2.79 -10.37 -20.13
N THR A 272 3.39 -10.19 -18.96
CA THR A 272 4.22 -9.04 -18.65
C THR A 272 5.30 -9.44 -17.66
N ASP A 273 6.42 -8.74 -17.73
CA ASP A 273 7.60 -9.03 -16.93
C ASP A 273 7.81 -7.95 -15.87
N THR A 274 8.41 -8.34 -14.75
CA THR A 274 9.05 -7.39 -13.83
C THR A 274 10.29 -6.77 -14.49
N TYR A 275 10.83 -5.74 -13.85
CA TYR A 275 12.20 -5.34 -14.13
C TYR A 275 13.18 -6.41 -13.65
N TYR A 276 14.40 -6.40 -14.22
CA TYR A 276 15.48 -7.26 -13.78
C TYR A 276 15.88 -6.92 -12.34
N SER A 277 16.21 -7.94 -11.55
CA SER A 277 16.81 -7.81 -10.23
C SER A 277 18.12 -7.03 -10.29
N PHE A 278 18.57 -6.60 -9.11
CA PHE A 278 19.97 -6.23 -8.93
C PHE A 278 20.90 -7.40 -9.34
N PRO A 279 22.14 -7.11 -9.77
CA PRO A 279 23.08 -8.15 -10.16
C PRO A 279 23.37 -9.11 -8.99
N ILE A 280 23.23 -10.42 -9.23
CA ILE A 280 23.50 -11.48 -8.27
C ILE A 280 24.66 -12.31 -8.78
N GLN A 281 25.79 -12.29 -8.08
CA GLN A 281 26.96 -13.09 -8.44
C GLN A 281 26.94 -14.41 -7.68
N THR A 282 27.00 -15.56 -8.38
CA THR A 282 27.15 -16.88 -7.73
C THR A 282 28.48 -16.99 -7.00
N ASP A 283 28.53 -17.82 -5.95
CA ASP A 283 29.77 -18.02 -5.21
C ASP A 283 30.82 -18.72 -6.09
N ARG A 284 32.09 -18.58 -5.74
CA ARG A 284 33.15 -19.35 -6.41
C ARG A 284 33.27 -20.70 -5.75
N ASP A 285 33.39 -21.76 -6.55
CA ASP A 285 33.64 -23.08 -6.01
C ASP A 285 35.06 -23.16 -5.41
N THR A 286 35.15 -23.06 -4.08
CA THR A 286 36.42 -23.20 -3.34
C THR A 286 36.75 -24.66 -3.04
N THR A 287 35.90 -25.63 -3.39
CA THR A 287 36.11 -27.06 -3.12
C THR A 287 37.46 -27.58 -3.65
N PRO A 288 37.94 -27.20 -4.85
CA PRO A 288 39.27 -27.60 -5.32
C PRO A 288 40.41 -27.04 -4.46
N LEU A 289 40.26 -25.81 -3.98
CA LEU A 289 41.22 -25.10 -3.14
C LEU A 289 41.28 -25.67 -1.72
N VAL A 290 40.11 -25.97 -1.15
CA VAL A 290 39.99 -26.60 0.17
C VAL A 290 40.57 -28.01 0.13
N LEU A 291 40.20 -28.85 -0.84
CA LEU A 291 40.78 -30.19 -1.02
C LEU A 291 42.30 -30.14 -1.24
N GLY A 292 42.77 -29.16 -2.01
CA GLY A 292 44.19 -28.93 -2.27
C GLY A 292 45.00 -28.53 -1.03
N ILE A 293 44.38 -27.95 0.00
CA ILE A 293 45.03 -27.58 1.27
C ILE A 293 44.84 -28.66 2.33
N THR A 294 43.63 -29.22 2.46
CA THR A 294 43.28 -30.16 3.53
C THR A 294 43.94 -31.52 3.34
N ILE A 295 44.02 -32.04 2.11
CA ILE A 295 44.61 -33.36 1.87
C ILE A 295 46.11 -33.36 2.20
N PRO A 296 46.93 -32.39 1.74
CA PRO A 296 48.31 -32.30 2.18
C PRO A 296 48.45 -32.04 3.67
N ALA A 297 47.62 -31.16 4.27
CA ALA A 297 47.67 -30.87 5.70
C ALA A 297 47.39 -32.11 6.57
N ILE A 298 46.43 -32.97 6.18
CA ILE A 298 46.14 -34.22 6.87
C ILE A 298 47.28 -35.23 6.70
N ILE A 299 47.89 -35.30 5.51
CA ILE A 299 49.08 -36.14 5.26
C ILE A 299 50.27 -35.64 6.10
N PHE A 300 50.49 -34.33 6.19
CA PHE A 300 51.53 -33.75 7.04
C PHE A 300 51.26 -33.97 8.52
N ALA A 301 50.01 -33.82 8.96
CA ALA A 301 49.61 -34.07 10.35
C ALA A 301 49.79 -35.55 10.72
N THR A 302 49.42 -36.50 9.85
CA THR A 302 49.61 -37.93 10.09
C THR A 302 51.09 -38.34 10.08
N LEU A 303 51.89 -37.80 9.15
CA LEU A 303 53.34 -37.99 9.15
C LEU A 303 54.00 -37.38 10.41
N PHE A 304 53.56 -36.19 10.82
CA PHE A 304 54.05 -35.52 12.02
C PHE A 304 53.68 -36.29 13.29
N ILE A 305 52.43 -36.78 13.40
CA ILE A 305 51.98 -37.64 14.51
C ILE A 305 52.76 -38.96 14.52
N GLY A 306 53.00 -39.59 13.36
CA GLY A 306 53.85 -40.78 13.23
C GLY A 306 55.28 -40.53 13.70
N LEU A 307 55.85 -39.37 13.36
CA LEU A 307 57.20 -38.95 13.73
C LEU A 307 57.31 -38.56 15.22
N VAL A 308 56.24 -37.98 15.79
CA VAL A 308 56.09 -37.70 17.21
C VAL A 308 55.94 -39.00 18.00
N VAL A 309 55.15 -39.98 17.55
CA VAL A 309 55.03 -41.29 18.20
C VAL A 309 56.35 -42.08 18.11
N TYR A 310 57.07 -41.98 16.99
CA TYR A 310 58.39 -42.56 16.81
C TYR A 310 59.45 -41.92 17.73
N LYS A 311 59.44 -40.58 17.88
CA LYS A 311 60.32 -39.86 18.82
C LYS A 311 59.93 -40.07 20.29
N LYS A 312 58.63 -40.19 20.60
CA LYS A 312 58.09 -40.42 21.96
C LYS A 312 58.34 -41.86 22.45
N ARG A 313 58.52 -42.83 21.54
CA ARG A 313 59.05 -44.17 21.87
C ARG A 313 60.56 -44.21 22.12
N ARG A 314 61.32 -43.19 21.70
CA ARG A 314 62.79 -43.12 21.87
C ARG A 314 63.27 -42.26 23.04
N HIS A 315 62.42 -41.42 23.62
CA HIS A 315 62.79 -40.56 24.74
C HIS A 315 61.78 -40.63 25.89
N ILE A 316 61.84 -41.73 26.65
CA ILE A 316 61.41 -41.75 28.05
C ILE A 316 62.68 -41.82 28.91
N LYS A 317 63.25 -40.65 29.22
CA LYS A 317 63.93 -40.36 30.48
C LYS A 317 64.02 -38.85 30.69
N ARG A 318 63.45 -38.42 31.83
CA ARG A 318 63.55 -37.14 32.56
C ARG A 318 62.72 -35.92 32.10
N ARG A 319 61.64 -35.69 32.89
CA ARG A 319 61.38 -34.58 33.85
C ARG A 319 61.69 -33.14 33.38
N THR A 320 60.71 -32.24 33.20
CA THR A 320 59.85 -31.42 34.12
C THR A 320 60.33 -29.96 34.15
N THR A 321 59.48 -29.00 33.73
CA THR A 321 58.91 -27.87 34.53
C THR A 321 58.29 -26.79 33.63
N ASP A 322 56.98 -26.57 33.82
CA ASP A 322 56.14 -25.35 33.87
C ASP A 322 56.38 -24.05 33.04
N PRO A 323 55.29 -23.26 32.81
CA PRO A 323 55.01 -22.66 31.51
C PRO A 323 55.05 -21.12 31.50
N ARG A 324 55.20 -20.54 30.30
CA ARG A 324 54.83 -19.15 30.00
C ARG A 324 54.15 -19.06 28.63
N PRO A 325 53.25 -18.08 28.46
CA PRO A 325 52.02 -18.25 27.68
C PRO A 325 52.26 -17.95 26.20
N ALA A 326 51.52 -18.66 25.35
CA ALA A 326 51.44 -18.37 23.95
C ALA A 326 50.52 -17.17 23.73
N ASP A 327 51.03 -16.18 23.02
CA ASP A 327 50.28 -15.08 22.44
C ASP A 327 49.13 -15.64 21.59
N THR A 328 47.94 -15.59 22.16
CA THR A 328 46.70 -15.81 21.43
C THR A 328 46.31 -14.45 20.90
N LEU A 329 46.64 -14.17 19.64
CA LEU A 329 45.97 -13.11 18.87
C LEU A 329 44.50 -13.53 18.72
N SER A 330 43.69 -13.21 19.74
CA SER A 330 42.26 -13.07 19.57
C SER A 330 42.04 -11.90 18.63
N ILE A 331 41.37 -12.16 17.51
CA ILE A 331 40.65 -11.13 16.76
C ILE A 331 39.84 -10.34 17.80
N GLN A 332 40.14 -9.06 17.95
CA GLN A 332 39.33 -8.19 18.78
C GLN A 332 37.91 -8.25 18.23
N ASP A 333 36.99 -8.80 19.02
CA ASP A 333 35.57 -8.49 18.88
C ASP A 333 35.47 -6.98 18.76
N SER A 334 35.13 -6.50 17.56
CA SER A 334 34.89 -5.09 17.33
C SER A 334 33.69 -4.74 18.19
N ALA A 335 33.93 -4.10 19.33
CA ALA A 335 32.86 -3.67 20.23
C ALA A 335 31.92 -2.79 19.41
N MET A 336 30.66 -3.24 19.23
CA MET A 336 29.65 -2.45 18.53
C MET A 336 29.51 -1.11 19.24
N GLU A 337 29.82 -0.02 18.55
CA GLU A 337 29.58 1.32 19.06
C GLU A 337 28.06 1.52 19.23
N THR A 338 27.64 1.98 20.41
CA THR A 338 26.22 2.13 20.77
C THR A 338 25.77 3.59 20.89
N SER A 339 26.70 4.52 20.72
CA SER A 339 26.52 5.96 20.95
C SER A 339 27.51 6.75 20.10
N ARG A 340 27.05 7.86 19.50
CA ARG A 340 27.86 8.80 18.70
C ARG A 340 27.45 10.24 19.04
N PRO A 341 27.90 10.79 20.18
CA PRO A 341 27.55 12.14 20.60
C PRO A 341 28.24 13.20 19.72
N ILE A 342 27.46 14.19 19.29
CA ILE A 342 27.88 15.30 18.42
C ILE A 342 27.72 16.60 19.21
N PRO A 343 28.79 17.39 19.41
CA PRO A 343 28.68 18.74 19.97
C PRO A 343 27.83 19.65 19.09
N LEU A 344 26.86 20.35 19.68
CA LEU A 344 25.93 21.21 18.94
C LEU A 344 26.64 22.33 18.18
N ALA A 345 27.73 22.85 18.75
CA ALA A 345 28.58 23.86 18.10
C ALA A 345 29.16 23.40 16.76
N ASN A 346 29.36 22.09 16.59
CA ASN A 346 29.92 21.47 15.39
C ASN A 346 28.86 20.77 14.54
N PHE A 347 27.57 20.88 14.88
CA PHE A 347 26.52 20.09 14.27
C PHE A 347 26.33 20.39 12.78
N ALA A 348 26.41 21.67 12.38
CA ALA A 348 26.30 22.07 10.98
C ALA A 348 27.44 21.47 10.12
N ASP A 349 28.68 21.51 10.61
CA ASP A 349 29.81 20.89 9.93
C ASP A 349 29.71 19.38 9.90
N HIS A 350 29.27 18.77 11.00
CA HIS A 350 29.01 17.32 11.07
C HIS A 350 27.97 16.91 10.01
N TYR A 351 26.83 17.60 9.94
CA TYR A 351 25.80 17.35 8.93
C TYR A 351 26.36 17.46 7.52
N ARG A 352 27.11 18.53 7.21
CA ARG A 352 27.71 18.75 5.89
C ARG A 352 28.66 17.63 5.48
N ILE A 353 29.43 17.08 6.43
CA ILE A 353 30.33 15.94 6.19
C ILE A 353 29.52 14.66 5.98
N MET A 354 28.46 14.45 6.76
CA MET A 354 27.62 13.24 6.68
C MET A 354 26.81 13.19 5.38
N SER A 355 26.30 14.33 4.91
CA SER A 355 25.52 14.45 3.67
C SER A 355 26.38 14.48 2.39
N ALA A 356 27.71 14.53 2.51
CA ALA A 356 28.60 14.56 1.37
C ALA A 356 28.50 13.27 0.53
N ASP A 357 28.89 13.34 -0.74
CA ASP A 357 28.96 12.20 -1.66
C ASP A 357 27.65 11.41 -1.77
N SER A 358 26.52 12.12 -1.84
CA SER A 358 25.16 11.55 -1.87
C SER A 358 24.82 10.77 -0.59
N ASP A 359 25.01 11.40 0.57
CA ASP A 359 24.68 10.87 1.89
C ASP A 359 25.46 9.59 2.28
N PHE A 360 26.63 9.33 1.66
CA PHE A 360 27.39 8.09 1.83
C PHE A 360 27.63 7.70 3.30
N ARG A 361 28.00 8.66 4.15
CA ARG A 361 28.26 8.41 5.57
C ARG A 361 26.98 8.21 6.38
N PHE A 362 25.88 8.87 5.99
CA PHE A 362 24.57 8.56 6.58
C PHE A 362 24.15 7.12 6.25
N SER A 363 24.39 6.67 5.01
CA SER A 363 24.10 5.30 4.61
C SER A 363 24.91 4.28 5.43
N GLU A 364 26.21 4.53 5.62
CA GLU A 364 27.11 3.67 6.42
C GLU A 364 26.65 3.60 7.88
N GLU A 365 26.46 4.75 8.53
CA GLU A 365 26.02 4.82 9.92
C GLU A 365 24.63 4.19 10.14
N PHE A 366 23.69 4.41 9.22
CA PHE A 366 22.34 3.85 9.35
C PHE A 366 22.33 2.32 9.14
N GLU A 367 23.21 1.77 8.30
CA GLU A 367 23.33 0.33 8.07
C GLU A 367 23.82 -0.40 9.33
N GLU A 368 24.67 0.21 10.16
CA GLU A 368 25.12 -0.34 11.44
C GLU A 368 23.94 -0.61 12.41
N LEU A 369 22.87 0.18 12.33
CA LEU A 369 21.69 0.01 13.18
C LEU A 369 20.82 -1.18 12.77
N LYS A 370 21.01 -1.78 11.58
CA LYS A 370 20.07 -2.74 10.96
C LYS A 370 19.81 -4.00 11.80
N MET A 371 20.85 -4.48 12.48
CA MET A 371 20.79 -5.71 13.28
C MET A 371 20.43 -5.47 14.75
N VAL A 372 20.38 -4.21 15.20
CA VAL A 372 20.13 -3.86 16.61
C VAL A 372 18.75 -4.36 17.06
N GLY A 373 18.74 -5.14 18.15
CA GLY A 373 17.54 -5.67 18.79
C GLY A 373 16.92 -6.91 18.11
N ARG A 374 17.44 -7.33 16.96
CA ARG A 374 16.91 -8.48 16.18
C ARG A 374 16.99 -9.81 16.92
N GLU A 375 17.90 -9.92 17.87
CA GLU A 375 18.14 -11.09 18.70
C GLU A 375 17.02 -11.35 19.74
N GLN A 376 16.14 -10.38 19.96
CA GLN A 376 15.13 -10.46 21.00
C GLN A 376 13.91 -11.26 20.57
N SER A 377 13.29 -11.94 21.53
CA SER A 377 12.12 -12.77 21.29
C SER A 377 10.85 -11.95 21.06
N ASN A 378 9.95 -12.50 20.27
CA ASN A 378 8.62 -11.98 19.92
C ASN A 378 7.57 -13.13 19.96
N SER A 379 7.78 -14.08 20.87
CA SER A 379 7.03 -15.34 20.98
C SER A 379 5.53 -15.14 21.18
N PHE A 380 5.11 -14.12 21.95
CA PHE A 380 3.69 -13.84 22.17
C PHE A 380 3.01 -13.33 20.90
N ALA A 381 3.73 -12.57 20.08
CA ALA A 381 3.21 -12.04 18.82
C ALA A 381 2.98 -13.13 17.77
N ASP A 382 3.74 -14.22 17.85
CA ASP A 382 3.69 -15.36 16.93
C ASP A 382 2.66 -16.44 17.31
N LEU A 383 2.00 -16.31 18.46
CA LEU A 383 0.91 -17.19 18.86
C LEU A 383 -0.21 -17.18 17.80
N PRO A 384 -0.80 -18.34 17.44
CA PRO A 384 -1.83 -18.42 16.40
C PRO A 384 -3.01 -17.45 16.60
N CYS A 385 -3.46 -17.24 17.85
CA CYS A 385 -4.55 -16.31 18.19
C CYS A 385 -4.17 -14.83 18.03
N ASN A 386 -2.87 -14.49 18.13
CA ASN A 386 -2.37 -13.12 18.06
C ASN A 386 -1.94 -12.70 16.66
N ARG A 387 -1.64 -13.65 15.75
CA ARG A 387 -1.27 -13.34 14.35
C ARG A 387 -2.25 -12.40 13.63
N PRO A 388 -3.58 -12.58 13.73
CA PRO A 388 -4.54 -11.67 13.09
C PRO A 388 -4.58 -10.26 13.69
N LYS A 389 -4.03 -10.07 14.90
CA LYS A 389 -3.93 -8.76 15.57
C LYS A 389 -2.73 -7.93 15.05
N ASN A 390 -1.90 -8.49 14.17
CA ASN A 390 -0.72 -7.83 13.59
C ASN A 390 -1.00 -7.33 12.16
N ARG A 391 -0.82 -6.03 11.92
CA ARG A 391 -0.95 -5.43 10.57
C ARG A 391 0.13 -5.92 9.61
N PHE A 392 1.33 -6.22 10.13
CA PHE A 392 2.47 -6.69 9.35
C PHE A 392 3.14 -7.89 10.03
N THR A 393 3.42 -8.93 9.26
CA THR A 393 4.05 -10.17 9.77
C THR A 393 5.51 -9.98 10.20
N ASN A 394 6.17 -8.93 9.73
CA ASN A 394 7.57 -8.63 10.04
C ASN A 394 7.76 -7.48 11.04
N ILE A 395 6.67 -6.93 11.59
CA ILE A 395 6.68 -5.86 12.60
C ILE A 395 5.97 -6.37 13.85
N LEU A 396 6.72 -7.15 14.62
CA LEU A 396 6.21 -7.80 15.83
C LEU A 396 6.83 -7.15 17.07
N PRO A 397 6.05 -6.95 18.16
CA PRO A 397 6.59 -6.39 19.39
C PRO A 397 7.54 -7.38 20.08
N TYR A 398 8.64 -6.87 20.64
CA TYR A 398 9.51 -7.69 21.49
C TYR A 398 8.83 -8.04 22.81
N ASP A 399 9.04 -9.26 23.29
CA ASP A 399 8.33 -9.81 24.45
C ASP A 399 8.64 -9.05 25.75
N HIS A 400 9.88 -8.59 25.92
CA HIS A 400 10.36 -7.96 27.15
C HIS A 400 9.82 -6.53 27.33
N SER A 401 9.49 -5.84 26.23
CA SER A 401 9.04 -4.44 26.23
C SER A 401 7.57 -4.26 25.80
N ARG A 402 6.87 -5.35 25.42
CA ARG A 402 5.48 -5.25 24.94
C ARG A 402 4.54 -4.69 26.00
N PHE A 403 3.55 -3.91 25.56
CA PHE A 403 2.40 -3.59 26.41
C PHE A 403 1.59 -4.86 26.68
N LYS A 404 1.06 -5.00 27.90
CA LYS A 404 0.24 -6.14 28.30
C LYS A 404 -1.10 -5.60 28.77
N LEU A 405 -2.15 -5.94 28.03
CA LEU A 405 -3.52 -5.69 28.47
C LEU A 405 -3.83 -6.58 29.68
N GLN A 406 -4.78 -6.17 30.50
CA GLN A 406 -5.30 -7.06 31.55
C GLN A 406 -5.89 -8.30 30.86
N PRO A 407 -5.46 -9.51 31.24
CA PRO A 407 -5.96 -10.74 30.66
C PRO A 407 -7.44 -10.92 31.01
N VAL A 408 -8.21 -11.43 30.05
CA VAL A 408 -9.59 -11.85 30.24
C VAL A 408 -9.57 -13.36 30.50
N ASP A 409 -10.30 -13.79 31.54
CA ASP A 409 -10.40 -15.22 31.90
C ASP A 409 -10.89 -16.04 30.69
N ASP A 410 -10.31 -17.23 30.52
CA ASP A 410 -10.62 -18.19 29.44
C ASP A 410 -10.38 -17.68 27.99
N GLU A 411 -9.73 -16.54 27.78
CA GLU A 411 -9.38 -16.02 26.45
C GLU A 411 -7.85 -15.92 26.24
N GLU A 412 -7.27 -16.90 25.54
CA GLU A 412 -5.84 -16.92 25.21
C GLU A 412 -5.47 -15.77 24.24
N GLY A 413 -4.46 -14.98 24.61
CA GLY A 413 -4.03 -13.81 23.81
C GLY A 413 -4.86 -12.55 24.04
N SER A 414 -5.73 -12.52 25.07
CA SER A 414 -6.46 -11.32 25.51
C SER A 414 -5.54 -10.22 26.09
N ASP A 415 -4.35 -10.59 26.57
CA ASP A 415 -3.32 -9.68 27.06
C ASP A 415 -2.51 -9.02 25.92
N TYR A 416 -2.71 -9.45 24.67
CA TYR A 416 -1.88 -9.08 23.54
C TYR A 416 -2.42 -7.88 22.76
N ILE A 417 -1.53 -6.92 22.52
CA ILE A 417 -1.65 -5.86 21.52
C ILE A 417 -0.27 -5.59 20.91
N ASN A 418 -0.20 -5.26 19.62
CA ASN A 418 1.05 -4.92 18.96
C ASN A 418 1.53 -3.52 19.39
N ALA A 419 2.14 -3.44 20.57
CA ALA A 419 2.67 -2.21 21.13
C ALA A 419 3.87 -2.50 22.04
N ASN A 420 4.84 -1.59 22.10
CA ASN A 420 5.97 -1.65 23.02
C ASN A 420 6.10 -0.33 23.79
N TYR A 421 6.58 -0.41 25.03
CA TYR A 421 7.12 0.76 25.69
C TYR A 421 8.41 1.20 25.00
N VAL A 422 8.60 2.51 24.82
CA VAL A 422 9.79 3.09 24.22
C VAL A 422 10.25 4.28 25.08
N PRO A 423 11.57 4.42 25.33
CA PRO A 423 12.11 5.50 26.15
C PRO A 423 11.96 6.85 25.46
N GLY A 424 11.66 7.86 26.27
CA GLY A 424 11.73 9.27 25.89
C GLY A 424 12.78 10.02 26.70
N TRP A 425 12.64 11.34 26.78
CA TRP A 425 13.52 12.20 27.58
C TRP A 425 13.24 12.06 29.09
N ASN A 426 11.96 11.98 29.47
CA ASN A 426 11.52 12.07 30.87
C ASN A 426 11.42 10.70 31.56
N SER A 427 11.27 9.62 30.79
CA SER A 427 11.07 8.27 31.34
C SER A 427 11.49 7.17 30.37
N PRO A 428 12.01 6.03 30.86
CA PRO A 428 12.27 4.85 30.04
C PRO A 428 10.99 4.22 29.46
N ARG A 429 9.81 4.61 29.96
CA ARG A 429 8.49 4.16 29.49
C ARG A 429 7.58 5.35 29.12
N GLU A 430 8.19 6.45 28.67
CA GLU A 430 7.46 7.67 28.30
C GLU A 430 6.48 7.44 27.15
N PHE A 431 6.80 6.55 26.21
CA PHE A 431 5.95 6.26 25.06
C PHE A 431 5.44 4.82 25.06
N ILE A 432 4.23 4.63 24.57
CA ILE A 432 3.74 3.35 24.07
C ILE A 432 3.63 3.49 22.55
N VAL A 433 4.50 2.81 21.81
CA VAL A 433 4.50 2.84 20.35
C VAL A 433 3.76 1.63 19.82
N THR A 434 2.73 1.85 19.00
CA THR A 434 1.85 0.80 18.47
C THR A 434 1.63 0.95 16.97
N GLN A 435 1.16 -0.12 16.33
CA GLN A 435 0.69 -0.06 14.94
C GLN A 435 -0.58 0.79 14.81
N GLY A 436 -0.89 1.27 13.62
CA GLY A 436 -2.20 1.83 13.32
C GLY A 436 -3.27 0.75 13.51
N PRO A 437 -4.27 0.95 14.39
CA PRO A 437 -5.26 -0.08 14.69
C PRO A 437 -5.88 -0.68 13.44
N LEU A 438 -6.10 -1.99 13.46
CA LEU A 438 -7.00 -2.69 12.55
C LEU A 438 -8.44 -2.53 13.07
N HIS A 439 -9.41 -2.68 12.18
CA HIS A 439 -10.82 -2.75 12.57
C HIS A 439 -11.08 -3.77 13.69
N SER A 440 -10.40 -4.92 13.65
CA SER A 440 -10.49 -6.00 14.65
C SER A 440 -9.74 -5.72 15.97
N THR A 441 -8.98 -4.64 16.07
CA THR A 441 -8.10 -4.33 17.24
C THR A 441 -8.35 -2.94 17.84
N ARG A 442 -9.35 -2.20 17.33
CA ARG A 442 -9.70 -0.87 17.86
C ARG A 442 -10.17 -0.90 19.32
N ASP A 443 -10.82 -1.99 19.72
CA ASP A 443 -11.25 -2.21 21.10
C ASP A 443 -10.04 -2.45 22.02
N ASP A 444 -9.10 -3.30 21.60
CA ASP A 444 -7.83 -3.51 22.30
C ASP A 444 -7.01 -2.20 22.41
N PHE A 445 -7.04 -1.36 21.38
CA PHE A 445 -6.36 -0.06 21.37
C PHE A 445 -6.93 0.91 22.41
N TRP A 446 -8.25 1.05 22.49
CA TRP A 446 -8.86 1.90 23.52
C TRP A 446 -8.70 1.31 24.92
N ARG A 447 -8.76 -0.01 25.06
CA ARG A 447 -8.43 -0.72 26.32
C ARG A 447 -7.00 -0.40 26.77
N MET A 448 -6.03 -0.42 25.86
CA MET A 448 -4.64 -0.02 26.13
C MET A 448 -4.54 1.45 26.56
N CYS A 449 -5.21 2.36 25.86
CA CYS A 449 -5.22 3.79 26.25
C CYS A 449 -5.77 3.99 27.67
N TRP A 450 -6.81 3.23 28.03
CA TRP A 450 -7.42 3.27 29.35
C TRP A 450 -6.53 2.67 30.44
N GLU A 451 -6.02 1.47 30.24
CA GLU A 451 -5.21 0.74 31.23
C GLU A 451 -3.84 1.38 31.45
N SER A 452 -3.25 1.96 30.40
CA SER A 452 -2.02 2.75 30.52
C SER A 452 -2.22 4.11 31.18
N ASN A 453 -3.47 4.53 31.40
CA ASN A 453 -3.83 5.88 31.85
C ASN A 453 -3.24 6.98 30.93
N SER A 454 -3.16 6.69 29.63
CA SER A 454 -2.63 7.65 28.65
C SER A 454 -3.55 8.86 28.51
N ARG A 455 -2.94 10.02 28.25
CA ARG A 455 -3.64 11.31 28.07
C ARG A 455 -3.34 11.96 26.72
N ALA A 456 -2.54 11.30 25.90
CA ALA A 456 -2.11 11.80 24.60
C ALA A 456 -1.95 10.65 23.61
N ILE A 457 -2.53 10.81 22.42
CA ILE A 457 -2.31 9.96 21.25
C ILE A 457 -1.66 10.83 20.17
N VAL A 458 -0.55 10.38 19.60
CA VAL A 458 0.10 11.00 18.45
C VAL A 458 -0.07 10.07 17.25
N MET A 459 -0.82 10.52 16.26
CA MET A 459 -1.12 9.82 15.02
C MET A 459 -0.37 10.46 13.86
N LEU A 460 0.54 9.71 13.23
CA LEU A 460 1.47 10.22 12.21
C LEU A 460 1.16 9.68 10.80
N THR A 461 -0.10 9.35 10.52
CA THR A 461 -0.52 8.78 9.21
C THR A 461 -1.97 9.16 8.92
N ARG A 462 -2.32 9.29 7.65
CA ARG A 462 -3.74 9.32 7.25
C ARG A 462 -4.29 7.90 7.26
N CYS A 463 -5.59 7.72 7.48
CA CYS A 463 -6.21 6.39 7.44
C CYS A 463 -6.00 5.70 6.08
N ILE A 464 -6.06 6.47 4.99
CA ILE A 464 -5.83 6.00 3.62
C ILE A 464 -4.77 6.87 2.95
N GLU A 465 -3.81 6.20 2.32
CA GLU A 465 -2.65 6.78 1.65
C GLU A 465 -2.46 6.08 0.31
N LYS A 466 -2.56 6.82 -0.81
CA LYS A 466 -2.52 6.28 -2.20
C LYS A 466 -3.45 5.06 -2.41
N GLY A 467 -4.66 5.13 -1.89
CA GLY A 467 -5.67 4.06 -2.02
C GLY A 467 -5.38 2.81 -1.19
N ARG A 468 -4.41 2.85 -0.28
CA ARG A 468 -4.12 1.77 0.68
C ARG A 468 -4.48 2.21 2.08
N GLU A 469 -5.19 1.35 2.81
CA GLU A 469 -5.46 1.55 4.22
C GLU A 469 -4.16 1.42 5.04
N LYS A 470 -3.87 2.44 5.84
CA LYS A 470 -2.72 2.52 6.74
C LYS A 470 -3.12 2.36 8.20
N CYS A 471 -4.33 2.78 8.54
CA CYS A 471 -4.91 2.79 9.88
C CYS A 471 -6.44 2.78 9.76
N ASP A 472 -7.13 1.96 10.55
CA ASP A 472 -8.58 2.05 10.70
C ASP A 472 -8.97 3.39 11.34
N HIS A 473 -10.19 3.85 11.06
CA HIS A 473 -10.73 5.04 11.72
C HIS A 473 -11.29 4.65 13.09
N TYR A 474 -10.42 4.69 14.11
CA TYR A 474 -10.72 4.15 15.44
C TYR A 474 -11.36 5.17 16.40
N TRP A 475 -11.79 6.34 15.93
CA TRP A 475 -12.44 7.36 16.76
C TRP A 475 -13.83 7.72 16.19
N PRO A 476 -14.69 8.44 16.95
CA PRO A 476 -16.03 8.83 16.48
C PRO A 476 -15.98 9.76 15.26
N TYR A 477 -16.92 9.60 14.34
CA TYR A 477 -17.09 10.50 13.18
C TYR A 477 -17.75 11.83 13.53
N ASP A 478 -18.47 11.88 14.66
CA ASP A 478 -19.21 13.04 15.14
C ASP A 478 -19.08 13.15 16.68
N THR A 479 -19.93 13.96 17.30
CA THR A 479 -19.96 14.18 18.75
C THR A 479 -20.77 13.11 19.50
N MET A 480 -21.30 12.09 18.82
CA MET A 480 -22.03 11.01 19.46
C MET A 480 -21.04 10.04 20.13
N PRO A 481 -21.35 9.54 21.35
CA PRO A 481 -20.54 8.52 21.99
C PRO A 481 -20.49 7.23 21.17
N VAL A 482 -19.29 6.71 20.91
CA VAL A 482 -19.06 5.40 20.27
C VAL A 482 -18.40 4.47 21.27
N TYR A 483 -18.87 3.22 21.32
CA TYR A 483 -18.32 2.19 22.23
C TYR A 483 -17.30 1.32 21.51
N TYR A 484 -16.15 1.13 22.16
CA TYR A 484 -15.08 0.23 21.78
C TYR A 484 -14.86 -0.75 22.94
N GLY A 485 -15.47 -1.93 22.86
CA GLY A 485 -15.65 -2.81 24.03
C GLY A 485 -16.47 -2.11 25.13
N ASP A 486 -15.89 -1.99 26.32
CA ASP A 486 -16.50 -1.38 27.49
C ASP A 486 -16.11 0.10 27.71
N ILE A 487 -15.40 0.70 26.75
CA ILE A 487 -14.97 2.10 26.80
C ILE A 487 -15.78 2.90 25.79
N SER A 488 -16.51 3.91 26.28
CA SER A 488 -17.17 4.89 25.40
C SER A 488 -16.23 6.05 25.13
N VAL A 489 -16.11 6.45 23.87
CA VAL A 489 -15.31 7.59 23.43
C VAL A 489 -16.22 8.62 22.79
N THR A 490 -16.10 9.87 23.21
CA THR A 490 -16.90 11.00 22.71
C THR A 490 -16.00 12.15 22.32
N THR A 491 -16.23 12.73 21.14
CA THR A 491 -15.52 13.92 20.66
C THR A 491 -16.06 15.18 21.34
N LEU A 492 -15.19 15.93 22.01
CA LEU A 492 -15.53 17.22 22.62
C LEU A 492 -15.30 18.38 21.66
N ASN A 493 -14.08 18.50 21.17
CA ASN A 493 -13.67 19.56 20.27
C ASN A 493 -12.61 19.05 19.29
N GLU A 494 -12.49 19.79 18.19
CA GLU A 494 -11.50 19.55 17.16
C GLU A 494 -10.93 20.90 16.71
N SER A 495 -9.61 21.03 16.73
CA SER A 495 -8.86 22.19 16.25
C SER A 495 -8.03 21.79 15.04
N ARG A 496 -8.36 22.33 13.86
CA ARG A 496 -7.66 22.03 12.61
C ARG A 496 -6.58 23.07 12.32
N TYR A 497 -5.36 22.60 12.11
CA TYR A 497 -4.20 23.36 11.65
C TYR A 497 -3.85 22.92 10.22
N PRO A 498 -2.99 23.65 9.48
CA PRO A 498 -2.63 23.28 8.11
C PRO A 498 -2.06 21.85 8.00
N ASP A 499 -1.21 21.46 8.95
CA ASP A 499 -0.44 20.21 8.90
C ASP A 499 -0.91 19.13 9.88
N TRP A 500 -1.77 19.49 10.84
CA TRP A 500 -2.29 18.56 11.83
C TRP A 500 -3.65 18.96 12.36
N THR A 501 -4.33 18.02 13.00
CA THR A 501 -5.57 18.25 13.74
C THR A 501 -5.35 17.85 15.20
N VAL A 502 -5.92 18.61 16.13
CA VAL A 502 -5.94 18.28 17.55
C VAL A 502 -7.38 18.07 17.98
N SER A 503 -7.71 16.85 18.40
CA SER A 503 -9.04 16.49 18.88
C SER A 503 -8.99 16.15 20.36
N GLU A 504 -9.96 16.62 21.13
CA GLU A 504 -10.12 16.24 22.54
C GLU A 504 -11.24 15.22 22.67
N PHE A 505 -10.93 14.06 23.26
CA PHE A 505 -11.89 13.01 23.51
C PHE A 505 -12.13 12.85 25.02
N ILE A 506 -13.37 12.54 25.39
CA ILE A 506 -13.67 11.90 26.68
C ILE A 506 -13.75 10.40 26.45
N MET A 507 -12.91 9.66 27.16
CA MET A 507 -13.04 8.21 27.34
C MET A 507 -13.71 7.93 28.70
N ALA A 508 -14.72 7.08 28.72
CA ALA A 508 -15.43 6.68 29.93
C ALA A 508 -15.55 5.16 30.03
N ARG A 509 -15.42 4.65 31.26
CA ARG A 509 -15.61 3.24 31.63
C ARG A 509 -16.30 3.20 32.99
N GLY A 510 -17.54 2.74 33.03
CA GLY A 510 -18.41 2.91 34.20
C GLY A 510 -18.57 4.40 34.56
N ASP A 511 -18.44 4.74 35.85
CA ASP A 511 -18.58 6.12 36.34
C ASP A 511 -17.30 6.96 36.19
N THR A 512 -16.19 6.36 35.75
CA THR A 512 -14.92 7.07 35.60
C THR A 512 -14.79 7.66 34.21
N GLN A 513 -14.41 8.93 34.13
CA GLN A 513 -14.17 9.65 32.87
C GLN A 513 -12.76 10.23 32.84
N ARG A 514 -12.17 10.29 31.65
CA ARG A 514 -10.82 10.79 31.40
C ARG A 514 -10.81 11.57 30.10
N VAL A 515 -10.13 12.72 30.08
CA VAL A 515 -9.83 13.43 28.83
C VAL A 515 -8.53 12.89 28.26
N ILE A 516 -8.53 12.65 26.94
CA ILE A 516 -7.37 12.25 26.15
C ILE A 516 -7.30 13.13 24.89
N ARG A 517 -6.12 13.68 24.61
CA ARG A 517 -5.87 14.52 23.44
C ARG A 517 -5.30 13.69 22.30
N HIS A 518 -5.79 13.90 21.10
CA HIS A 518 -5.34 13.23 19.88
C HIS A 518 -4.70 14.25 18.94
N PHE A 519 -3.44 14.03 18.60
CA PHE A 519 -2.64 14.88 17.72
C PHE A 519 -2.41 14.13 16.42
N HIS A 520 -3.15 14.52 15.38
CA HIS A 520 -3.12 13.87 14.08
C HIS A 520 -2.32 14.69 13.08
N PHE A 521 -1.09 14.30 12.79
CA PHE A 521 -0.28 14.91 11.74
C PHE A 521 -0.68 14.35 10.36
N THR A 522 -1.24 15.21 9.51
CA THR A 522 -1.96 14.82 8.29
C THR A 522 -1.15 14.98 7.01
N THR A 523 -0.07 15.78 7.04
CA THR A 523 0.73 16.13 5.85
C THR A 523 2.02 15.32 5.68
N TRP A 524 2.25 14.28 6.50
CA TRP A 524 3.39 13.38 6.27
C TRP A 524 3.18 12.58 4.98
N PRO A 525 4.07 12.70 3.97
CA PRO A 525 3.90 11.99 2.71
C PRO A 525 4.08 10.48 2.83
N ASP A 526 3.35 9.75 1.99
CA ASP A 526 3.35 8.28 1.93
C ASP A 526 4.73 7.69 1.61
N PHE A 527 5.54 8.41 0.83
CA PHE A 527 6.93 8.11 0.53
C PHE A 527 7.78 9.33 0.86
N GLY A 528 8.84 9.14 1.63
CA GLY A 528 9.75 10.21 2.05
C GLY A 528 9.41 10.79 3.42
N VAL A 529 9.77 12.05 3.60
CA VAL A 529 9.69 12.80 4.86
C VAL A 529 9.03 14.17 4.62
N PRO A 530 8.53 14.84 5.67
CA PRO A 530 7.96 16.17 5.53
C PRO A 530 8.95 17.14 4.89
N ASN A 531 8.48 17.93 3.92
CA ASN A 531 9.26 18.96 3.25
C ASN A 531 8.43 20.25 3.21
N PRO A 532 8.86 21.34 3.86
CA PRO A 532 10.12 21.49 4.60
C PRO A 532 10.15 20.69 5.93
N PRO A 533 11.35 20.34 6.46
CA PRO A 533 11.48 19.61 7.73
C PRO A 533 10.95 20.41 8.93
N THR A 534 10.92 21.75 8.83
CA THR A 534 10.36 22.66 9.84
C THR A 534 8.89 22.38 10.16
N THR A 535 8.13 21.79 9.23
CA THR A 535 6.74 21.37 9.49
C THR A 535 6.65 20.35 10.62
N LEU A 536 7.57 19.37 10.65
CA LEU A 536 7.60 18.37 11.73
C LEU A 536 8.06 19.00 13.05
N VAL A 537 9.04 19.90 13.01
CA VAL A 537 9.51 20.65 14.19
C VAL A 537 8.37 21.42 14.85
N ARG A 538 7.60 22.18 14.06
CA ARG A 538 6.44 22.94 14.55
C ARG A 538 5.40 22.04 15.20
N PHE A 539 5.13 20.87 14.60
CA PHE A 539 4.21 19.89 15.18
C PHE A 539 4.72 19.36 16.54
N VAL A 540 6.01 18.99 16.64
CA VAL A 540 6.60 18.48 17.89
C VAL A 540 6.56 19.55 19.00
N ARG A 541 6.87 20.81 18.67
CA ARG A 541 6.75 21.94 19.62
C ARG A 541 5.30 22.13 20.07
N ALA A 542 4.36 22.21 19.14
CA ALA A 542 2.94 22.38 19.44
C ALA A 542 2.36 21.21 20.27
N PHE A 543 2.85 20.00 20.04
CA PHE A 543 2.53 18.83 20.86
C PHE A 543 3.03 19.00 22.30
N ARG A 544 4.32 19.31 22.49
CA ARG A 544 4.90 19.44 23.84
C ARG A 544 4.42 20.64 24.63
N GLU A 545 4.02 21.73 23.97
CA GLU A 545 3.37 22.86 24.64
C GLU A 545 2.01 22.49 25.27
N ARG A 546 1.34 21.45 24.75
CA ARG A 546 -0.02 21.06 25.18
C ARG A 546 -0.06 19.81 26.06
N ILE A 547 1.06 19.10 26.16
CA ILE A 547 1.19 17.92 27.00
C ILE A 547 2.03 18.27 28.23
N ALA A 548 1.38 18.20 29.39
CA ALA A 548 2.07 18.35 30.66
C ALA A 548 3.13 17.23 30.82
N PRO A 549 4.26 17.51 31.50
CA PRO A 549 5.31 16.53 31.79
C PRO A 549 4.88 15.48 32.84
N GLU A 550 3.61 15.11 32.87
CA GLU A 550 3.08 14.07 33.74
C GLU A 550 3.72 12.71 33.39
N GLN A 551 3.97 11.88 34.41
CA GLN A 551 4.53 10.54 34.25
C GLN A 551 3.48 9.53 33.76
N ARG A 552 2.87 9.78 32.60
CA ARG A 552 1.91 8.89 31.94
C ARG A 552 2.38 8.58 30.53
N PRO A 553 2.27 7.34 30.05
CA PRO A 553 2.73 7.00 28.71
C PRO A 553 1.93 7.74 27.63
N ILE A 554 2.63 8.28 26.64
CA ILE A 554 2.06 8.87 25.43
C ILE A 554 1.93 7.77 24.38
N VAL A 555 0.73 7.57 23.84
CA VAL A 555 0.52 6.61 22.76
C VAL A 555 0.98 7.24 21.45
N VAL A 556 1.85 6.57 20.70
CA VAL A 556 2.33 7.04 19.40
C VAL A 556 2.10 5.94 18.37
N HIS A 557 1.52 6.29 17.23
CA HIS A 557 1.38 5.33 16.13
C HIS A 557 1.49 6.00 14.76
N CYS A 558 1.77 5.16 13.76
CA CYS A 558 1.61 5.49 12.36
C CYS A 558 0.86 4.35 11.69
N SER A 559 1.39 3.74 10.62
CA SER A 559 0.85 2.49 10.07
C SER A 559 1.46 1.26 10.76
N ALA A 560 2.78 1.08 10.67
CA ALA A 560 3.48 -0.03 11.33
C ALA A 560 3.89 0.29 12.79
N GLY A 561 3.88 1.57 13.16
CA GLY A 561 4.36 2.01 14.48
C GLY A 561 5.88 1.91 14.63
N VAL A 562 6.65 2.23 13.58
CA VAL A 562 8.13 2.11 13.62
C VAL A 562 8.82 3.32 13.00
N GLY A 563 8.56 3.62 11.72
CA GLY A 563 9.28 4.65 10.96
C GLY A 563 8.97 6.06 11.42
N ARG A 564 7.81 6.61 11.01
CA ARG A 564 7.38 7.96 11.41
C ARG A 564 7.33 8.13 12.94
N SER A 565 6.87 7.10 13.66
CA SER A 565 6.83 7.07 15.13
C SER A 565 8.21 7.24 15.75
N GLY A 566 9.22 6.51 15.27
CA GLY A 566 10.60 6.65 15.75
C GLY A 566 11.20 8.01 15.39
N THR A 567 10.94 8.52 14.19
CA THR A 567 11.40 9.87 13.79
C THR A 567 10.82 10.95 14.70
N PHE A 568 9.51 10.88 14.99
CA PHE A 568 8.86 11.80 15.93
C PHE A 568 9.46 11.72 17.33
N ILE A 569 9.62 10.52 17.90
CA ILE A 569 10.17 10.33 19.26
C ILE A 569 11.63 10.80 19.34
N ALA A 570 12.45 10.51 18.31
CA ALA A 570 13.83 10.97 18.28
C ALA A 570 13.90 12.50 18.28
N LEU A 571 13.14 13.17 17.40
CA LEU A 571 13.10 14.62 17.34
C LEU A 571 12.57 15.23 18.63
N ASP A 572 11.48 14.69 19.18
CA ASP A 572 10.91 15.11 20.46
C ASP A 572 11.94 15.04 21.61
N ARG A 573 12.69 13.95 21.70
CA ARG A 573 13.74 13.78 22.72
C ARG A 573 14.88 14.77 22.55
N ILE A 574 15.29 15.02 21.30
CA ILE A 574 16.34 16.00 20.97
C ILE A 574 15.90 17.41 21.34
N LEU A 575 14.69 17.84 20.94
CA LEU A 575 14.23 19.19 21.26
C LEU A 575 14.08 19.42 22.76
N GLN A 576 13.66 18.39 23.51
CA GLN A 576 13.66 18.46 24.96
C GLN A 576 15.08 18.57 25.54
N SER A 577 16.06 17.83 25.02
CA SER A 577 17.45 17.94 25.50
C SER A 577 18.03 19.34 25.28
N LEU A 578 17.74 19.96 24.12
CA LEU A 578 18.12 21.34 23.82
C LEU A 578 17.50 22.33 24.81
N ASN A 579 16.19 22.20 25.08
CA ASN A 579 15.48 23.06 26.02
C ASN A 579 16.01 22.95 27.46
N HIS A 580 16.67 21.84 27.81
CA HIS A 580 17.31 21.63 29.11
C HIS A 580 18.81 21.97 29.10
N GLY A 581 19.32 22.62 28.05
CA GLY A 581 20.69 23.13 27.99
C GLY A 581 21.75 22.08 27.66
N ALA A 582 21.38 20.97 27.01
CA ALA A 582 22.37 20.03 26.48
C ALA A 582 23.28 20.73 25.45
N ASP A 583 24.57 20.45 25.50
CA ASP A 583 25.60 20.94 24.58
C ASP A 583 25.97 19.92 23.48
N THR A 584 25.42 18.71 23.60
CA THR A 584 25.68 17.55 22.74
C THR A 584 24.37 16.85 22.39
N VAL A 585 24.33 16.18 21.24
CA VAL A 585 23.21 15.34 20.79
C VAL A 585 23.73 14.00 20.29
N ASP A 586 23.04 12.91 20.62
CA ASP A 586 23.40 11.56 20.19
C ASP A 586 22.23 10.91 19.43
N ILE A 587 22.06 11.29 18.17
CA ILE A 587 20.95 10.79 17.33
C ILE A 587 21.08 9.29 17.12
N PHE A 588 22.30 8.81 16.86
CA PHE A 588 22.59 7.39 16.70
C PHE A 588 22.21 6.59 17.94
N GLY A 589 22.67 7.00 19.13
CA GLY A 589 22.38 6.32 20.40
C GLY A 589 20.89 6.37 20.77
N ILE A 590 20.17 7.45 20.43
CA ILE A 590 18.72 7.51 20.59
C ILE A 590 18.03 6.45 19.74
N VAL A 591 18.36 6.35 18.46
CA VAL A 591 17.75 5.36 17.55
C VAL A 591 18.16 3.93 17.92
N TRP A 592 19.43 3.72 18.29
CA TRP A 592 19.94 2.46 18.80
C TRP A 592 19.13 1.99 20.01
N GLY A 593 18.94 2.88 20.99
CA GLY A 593 18.15 2.60 22.20
C GLY A 593 16.69 2.28 21.88
N MET A 594 16.06 3.00 20.96
CA MET A 594 14.69 2.68 20.53
C MET A 594 14.60 1.33 19.80
N ARG A 595 15.59 0.95 18.99
CA ARG A 595 15.61 -0.34 18.28
C ARG A 595 15.79 -1.53 19.22
N LYS A 596 16.35 -1.32 20.42
CA LYS A 596 16.35 -2.34 21.48
C LYS A 596 14.96 -2.56 22.08
N GLU A 597 14.06 -1.58 22.04
CA GLU A 597 12.75 -1.69 22.65
C GLU A 597 11.65 -2.06 21.65
N ARG A 598 11.79 -1.64 20.39
CA ARG A 598 10.87 -1.99 19.30
C ARG A 598 11.59 -2.12 17.97
N VAL A 599 11.23 -3.15 17.21
CA VAL A 599 11.85 -3.47 15.93
C VAL A 599 11.75 -2.29 14.93
N TRP A 600 12.82 -2.03 14.16
CA TRP A 600 12.84 -1.05 13.05
C TRP A 600 12.50 0.41 13.42
N MET A 601 12.56 0.83 14.69
CA MET A 601 12.37 2.23 15.07
C MET A 601 13.30 3.13 14.24
N VAL A 602 12.72 4.15 13.59
CA VAL A 602 13.28 4.86 12.42
C VAL A 602 13.60 3.88 11.29
N GLN A 603 12.71 3.78 10.31
CA GLN A 603 12.69 2.63 9.39
C GLN A 603 13.56 2.83 8.16
N THR A 604 13.66 4.06 7.66
CA THR A 604 14.40 4.38 6.43
C THR A 604 15.52 5.37 6.69
N GLU A 605 16.54 5.33 5.83
CA GLU A 605 17.65 6.28 5.87
C GLU A 605 17.17 7.73 5.72
N GLN A 606 16.23 7.99 4.80
CA GLN A 606 15.62 9.32 4.66
C GLN A 606 14.95 9.82 5.95
N GLN A 607 14.35 8.94 6.74
CA GLN A 607 13.78 9.28 8.05
C GLN A 607 14.87 9.59 9.07
N TYR A 608 16.00 8.89 9.01
CA TYR A 608 17.16 9.16 9.85
C TYR A 608 17.78 10.53 9.53
N ILE A 609 18.05 10.80 8.24
CA ILE A 609 18.56 12.09 7.75
C ILE A 609 17.59 13.23 8.09
N CYS A 610 16.28 13.00 8.01
CA CYS A 610 15.28 14.00 8.37
C CYS A 610 15.40 14.47 9.83
N ILE A 611 15.80 13.61 10.77
CA ILE A 611 16.02 14.00 12.17
C ILE A 611 17.16 15.02 12.23
N TYR A 612 18.25 14.77 11.49
CA TYR A 612 19.37 15.71 11.40
C TYR A 612 18.96 17.04 10.75
N GLN A 613 18.20 17.00 9.65
CA GLN A 613 17.68 18.19 8.98
C GLN A 613 16.78 19.03 9.88
N CYS A 614 15.90 18.38 10.66
CA CYS A 614 15.05 19.07 11.62
C CYS A 614 15.87 19.76 12.71
N LEU A 615 16.90 19.08 13.24
CA LEU A 615 17.78 19.68 14.24
C LEU A 615 18.59 20.84 13.66
N LEU A 616 19.14 20.69 12.45
CA LEU A 616 19.88 21.75 11.78
C LEU A 616 19.02 23.02 11.62
N ALA A 617 17.79 22.86 11.10
CA ALA A 617 16.85 23.97 10.94
C ALA A 617 16.51 24.67 12.27
N VAL A 618 16.45 23.93 13.38
CA VAL A 618 16.26 24.50 14.73
C VAL A 618 17.48 25.30 15.19
N LEU A 619 18.69 24.79 14.97
CA LEU A 619 19.93 25.48 15.34
C LEU A 619 20.18 26.74 14.49
N GLU A 620 19.71 26.75 13.24
CA GLU A 620 19.76 27.90 12.33
C GLU A 620 18.60 28.90 12.54
N GLY A 621 17.60 28.55 13.36
CA GLY A 621 16.47 29.42 13.71
C GLY A 621 15.39 29.53 12.62
N GLU A 622 15.36 28.61 11.67
CA GLU A 622 14.40 28.62 10.54
C GLU A 622 12.98 28.26 10.95
N ASP A 623 12.80 27.58 12.08
CA ASP A 623 11.49 27.12 12.58
C ASP A 623 10.59 28.26 13.09
N ASN A 624 11.16 29.42 13.40
CA ASN A 624 10.44 30.64 13.82
C ASN A 624 9.84 31.44 12.65
N GLN A 625 10.14 31.09 11.39
CA GLN A 625 9.58 31.78 10.23
C GLN A 625 8.12 31.36 10.01
N ALA A 626 7.20 32.33 9.93
CA ALA A 626 5.80 32.09 9.60
C ALA A 626 5.70 31.38 8.23
N PRO A 627 4.74 30.45 8.02
CA PRO A 627 4.60 29.79 6.73
C PRO A 627 4.43 30.84 5.63
N PRO A 628 5.11 30.68 4.47
CA PRO A 628 4.85 31.53 3.31
C PRO A 628 3.36 31.48 2.98
N ARG A 629 2.74 32.64 2.75
CA ARG A 629 1.38 32.70 2.21
C ARG A 629 1.40 32.10 0.81
N GLU A 630 1.10 30.81 0.67
CA GLU A 630 0.82 30.22 -0.62
C GLU A 630 -0.55 30.73 -1.11
N ILE A 631 -0.51 31.66 -2.06
CA ILE A 631 -1.66 32.05 -2.86
C ILE A 631 -1.92 30.87 -3.81
N HIS A 632 -2.70 29.89 -3.37
CA HIS A 632 -3.23 28.90 -4.30
C HIS A 632 -4.24 29.58 -5.22
N HIS A 633 -3.92 29.66 -6.51
CA HIS A 633 -4.96 29.76 -7.54
C HIS A 633 -5.82 28.50 -7.43
N ASN A 634 -7.03 28.66 -6.91
CA ASN A 634 -8.08 27.65 -6.99
C ASN A 634 -8.31 27.32 -8.48
N GLN A 635 -7.94 26.12 -8.91
CA GLN A 635 -8.60 25.49 -10.05
C GLN A 635 -9.87 24.82 -9.51
N GLY A 636 -11.00 25.34 -9.94
CA GLY A 636 -12.30 25.19 -9.30
C GLY A 636 -12.84 23.77 -9.21
N PHE A 637 -13.44 23.50 -8.05
CA PHE A 637 -14.78 22.93 -8.01
C PHE A 637 -15.74 24.02 -8.54
N GLU A 638 -16.33 23.80 -9.71
CA GLU A 638 -17.56 24.48 -10.11
C GLU A 638 -18.70 23.50 -9.87
N ASP A 639 -19.58 23.81 -8.91
CA ASP A 639 -20.99 23.46 -8.97
C ASP A 639 -21.79 24.64 -8.41
N ASP A 640 -22.84 24.96 -9.15
CA ASP A 640 -23.82 26.04 -9.03
C ASP A 640 -24.29 26.37 -7.60
N GLU A 641 -24.48 27.67 -7.32
CA GLU A 641 -25.82 28.29 -7.26
C GLU A 641 -25.74 29.77 -6.85
N GLY A 642 -26.46 30.64 -7.58
CA GLY A 642 -27.28 31.69 -6.94
C GLY A 642 -27.00 33.17 -7.20
N ILE A 643 -27.68 33.72 -8.22
CA ILE A 643 -28.52 34.96 -8.17
C ILE A 643 -27.84 36.33 -7.91
N ALA A 644 -27.89 37.23 -8.93
CA ALA A 644 -28.69 38.47 -8.94
C ALA A 644 -28.20 39.50 -9.97
N GLU A 645 -29.13 39.93 -10.83
CA GLU A 645 -29.34 41.26 -11.42
C GLU A 645 -28.20 42.29 -11.50
N SER A 646 -27.92 42.78 -12.71
CA SER A 646 -28.36 44.11 -13.20
C SER A 646 -27.38 44.71 -14.21
N GLY A 647 -27.91 45.32 -15.27
CA GLY A 647 -27.24 46.46 -15.91
C GLY A 647 -26.85 46.31 -17.38
N MET A 648 -27.73 46.86 -18.23
CA MET A 648 -27.57 47.31 -19.62
C MET A 648 -27.72 46.29 -20.75
#